data_AF-A0AAP8YU94-F1
#
_entry.id   AF-A0AAP8YU94-F1
#
_cell.length_a   1.000
_cell.length_b   1.000
_cell.length_c   1.000
_cell.angle_alpha   90.00
_cell.angle_beta   90.00
_cell.angle_gamma   90.00
#
_symmetry.space_group_name_H-M   'P 1'
#
loop_
_entity.id
_entity.type
_entity.pdbx_description
1 polymer ?
#
loop_
_entity_poly.entity_id
_entity_poly.type
_entity_poly.pdbx_seq_one_letter_code
_entity_poly.pdbx_strand_id
1 'polypeptide(L)'
;MGNEGKRTSFIFKRRLVIFLVLFFINFKIFSLSGNDYLLSTKVLKGSKVIHVIRLDLSQDIDEDLFKFEINKDINDNAKVALISKALDGNNFVTEIKVEYYFDKLGFVKIPSLKIIYLDEVYLSSEFEVVVLKEDEMQSFGLPVRLYWDFDKEGIYEYQSVGLVLRSSWLVNSDLKFPNSSFNAVKDAMIDRTPMFENIKYRTFNSKEILDLPLYNFILTPLRGSKGVIIPSISFNIGENIFRMSPELSLKIKPIPDEVKSLAVGTFKIDYEFPSSTLVNQDTFNIVVKITGQGNLPHIRFPEVETYNSKIIYKKKNYNFEPSKDGYKGSISKIYTVKPDNRGNLFLNIHDFTYLDPDDGKIYKLSGKRLKYEYYGEFQKSTDSGKDLFSDFSLLSYHDILNHKNKTFLFFVPIYYLILIPGILCSLAICIKYKKFFIASGFGLVILILTFAVSLNAINDGSLSENNINDLIEDYNLKNYDIALNKIDSILRKNPSYSGLWLNRAIILSKMDRYFDAIYSAYKAFFTSPSNDTFYKVIDFIEAKNGINENIQNNSFVFSNIFFIITLILINILVVIISYKFYAKNLKKIILFLLISAMCFTSFQTYYFYVAQQSEIGIIRGDLVSLYKVPDNFSRSWRFLKGNISVYVLNKKDDFVLIQTSHGLQGWVHKNFIASVKDNLI
;
A
#
# COMPACT_ATOMS: atom_id res chain seq x y z
N MET A 1 42.92 -8.96 57.61
CA MET A 1 43.38 -7.90 56.68
C MET A 1 42.36 -6.77 56.63
N GLY A 2 42.22 -6.00 57.71
CA GLY A 2 41.21 -4.95 57.79
C GLY A 2 41.57 -3.94 58.85
N ASN A 3 42.17 -2.82 58.42
CA ASN A 3 42.00 -1.50 59.05
C ASN A 3 42.77 -0.36 58.36
N GLU A 4 43.64 -0.63 57.38
CA GLU A 4 44.39 0.45 56.72
C GLU A 4 43.58 1.25 55.68
N GLY A 5 42.53 0.68 55.09
CA GLY A 5 41.70 1.36 54.08
C GLY A 5 40.73 2.43 54.60
N LYS A 6 40.43 2.48 55.91
CA LYS A 6 39.47 3.45 56.48
C LYS A 6 40.11 4.78 56.89
N ARG A 7 41.40 4.80 57.28
CA ARG A 7 42.09 6.04 57.68
C ARG A 7 42.47 6.92 56.50
N THR A 8 42.86 6.32 55.37
CA THR A 8 43.19 7.06 54.14
C THR A 8 41.95 7.70 53.51
N SER A 9 40.79 7.03 53.53
CA SER A 9 39.54 7.58 52.97
C SER A 9 38.97 8.75 53.80
N PHE A 10 39.14 8.73 55.13
CA PHE A 10 38.71 9.84 56.01
C PHE A 10 39.59 11.09 55.86
N ILE A 11 40.91 10.91 55.71
CA ILE A 11 41.84 12.03 55.50
C ILE A 11 41.63 12.65 54.11
N PHE A 12 41.35 11.84 53.09
CA PHE A 12 41.02 12.33 51.76
C PHE A 12 39.69 13.09 51.75
N LYS A 13 38.65 12.58 52.41
CA LYS A 13 37.36 13.29 52.55
C LYS A 13 37.52 14.62 53.29
N ARG A 14 38.30 14.67 54.38
CA ARG A 14 38.51 15.90 55.15
C ARG A 14 39.33 16.94 54.37
N ARG A 15 40.36 16.52 53.63
CA ARG A 15 41.11 17.39 52.72
C ARG A 15 40.28 17.86 51.52
N LEU A 16 39.43 17.01 50.97
CA LEU A 16 38.53 17.38 49.87
C LEU A 16 37.45 18.37 50.33
N VAL A 17 36.91 18.21 51.54
CA VAL A 17 35.97 19.18 52.13
C VAL A 17 36.66 20.50 52.44
N ILE A 18 37.88 20.48 53.00
CA ILE A 18 38.66 21.71 53.22
C ILE A 18 39.06 22.38 51.90
N PHE A 19 39.38 21.60 50.86
CA PHE A 19 39.67 22.11 49.52
C PHE A 19 38.42 22.68 48.86
N LEU A 20 37.26 22.02 48.97
CA LEU A 20 35.97 22.56 48.52
C LEU A 20 35.60 23.84 49.27
N VAL A 21 35.79 23.89 50.59
CA VAL A 21 35.49 25.07 51.41
C VAL A 21 36.46 26.21 51.08
N LEU A 22 37.76 25.96 50.93
CA LEU A 22 38.74 26.96 50.47
C LEU A 22 38.54 27.38 49.02
N PHE A 23 38.07 26.47 48.16
CA PHE A 23 37.70 26.74 46.78
C PHE A 23 36.48 27.66 46.75
N PHE A 24 35.42 27.37 47.53
CA PHE A 24 34.24 28.24 47.65
C PHE A 24 34.50 29.56 48.41
N ILE A 25 35.45 29.62 49.34
CA ILE A 25 35.83 30.85 50.05
C ILE A 25 36.70 31.77 49.17
N ASN A 26 37.53 31.22 48.29
CA ASN A 26 38.36 32.00 47.36
C ASN A 26 37.73 32.21 45.97
N PHE A 27 36.71 31.44 45.58
CA PHE A 27 35.85 31.76 44.44
C PHE A 27 34.87 32.86 44.84
N LYS A 28 35.34 34.11 44.82
CA LYS A 28 34.44 35.24 44.58
C LYS A 28 33.96 35.12 43.14
N ILE A 29 32.89 34.34 42.91
CA ILE A 29 32.08 34.51 41.71
C ILE A 29 31.36 35.83 41.93
N PHE A 30 31.95 36.91 41.43
CA PHE A 30 31.21 38.13 41.20
C PHE A 30 30.25 37.87 40.04
N SER A 31 29.12 37.21 40.33
CA SER A 31 28.00 37.13 39.41
C SER A 31 27.04 38.24 39.80
N LEU A 32 26.83 39.17 38.88
CA LEU A 32 25.70 40.09 38.93
C LEU A 32 24.42 39.28 39.20
N SER A 33 23.65 39.66 40.22
CA SER A 33 22.33 39.08 40.45
C SER A 33 21.29 39.85 39.64
N GLY A 34 20.35 39.14 39.04
CA GLY A 34 19.33 39.75 38.21
C GLY A 34 18.34 38.74 37.66
N ASN A 35 17.29 39.26 37.03
CA ASN A 35 16.32 38.47 36.29
C ASN A 35 16.20 38.98 34.86
N ASP A 36 15.72 38.12 33.97
CA ASP A 36 15.51 38.47 32.59
C ASP A 36 14.25 37.81 32.02
N TYR A 37 13.60 38.51 31.09
CA TYR A 37 12.39 38.04 30.44
C TYR A 37 12.17 38.69 29.08
N LEU A 38 11.44 38.01 28.21
CA LEU A 38 10.94 38.57 26.96
C LEU A 38 9.56 39.19 27.15
N LEU A 39 9.31 40.35 26.52
CA LEU A 39 7.97 40.96 26.50
C LEU A 39 6.95 40.13 25.71
N SER A 40 7.39 39.44 24.65
CA SER A 40 6.56 38.51 23.91
C SER A 40 7.39 37.37 23.33
N THR A 41 6.86 36.15 23.42
CA THR A 41 7.41 34.95 22.78
C THR A 41 6.78 34.66 21.42
N LYS A 42 5.72 35.39 21.04
CA LYS A 42 5.05 35.29 19.73
C LYS A 42 5.02 36.67 19.08
N VAL A 43 5.63 36.81 17.92
CA VAL A 43 5.72 38.09 17.22
C VAL A 43 5.41 37.95 15.74
N LEU A 44 4.92 39.03 15.13
CA LEU A 44 4.74 39.07 13.68
C LEU A 44 6.10 39.22 12.99
N LYS A 45 6.24 38.66 11.80
CA LYS A 45 7.44 38.84 10.96
C LYS A 45 7.78 40.34 10.81
N GLY A 46 9.04 40.69 11.02
CA GLY A 46 9.53 42.08 10.95
C GLY A 46 9.20 42.93 12.18
N SER A 47 8.53 42.36 13.20
CA SER A 47 8.32 43.06 14.47
C SER A 47 9.53 42.93 15.38
N LYS A 48 9.67 43.92 16.26
CA LYS A 48 10.70 43.93 17.29
C LYS A 48 10.35 42.98 18.43
N VAL A 49 11.33 42.22 18.88
CA VAL A 49 11.26 41.48 20.14
C VAL A 49 12.09 42.21 21.17
N ILE A 50 11.51 42.52 22.33
CA ILE A 50 12.21 43.21 23.40
C ILE A 50 12.53 42.20 24.50
N HIS A 51 13.82 42.06 24.78
CA HIS A 51 14.36 41.33 25.90
C HIS A 51 14.76 42.33 26.98
N VAL A 52 14.15 42.17 28.15
CA VAL A 52 14.38 43.02 29.32
C VAL A 52 15.24 42.25 30.29
N ILE A 53 16.38 42.83 30.66
CA ILE A 53 17.33 42.28 31.63
C ILE A 53 17.40 43.26 32.79
N ARG A 54 17.13 42.78 33.99
CA ARG A 54 17.10 43.55 35.23
C ARG A 54 18.24 43.10 36.12
N LEU A 55 19.18 44.00 36.38
CA LEU A 55 20.35 43.75 37.22
C LEU A 55 20.26 44.53 38.53
N ASP A 56 20.53 43.87 39.65
CA ASP A 56 20.53 44.47 40.99
C ASP A 56 21.82 45.27 41.22
N LEU A 57 21.88 46.49 40.71
CA LEU A 57 23.02 47.40 40.86
C LEU A 57 22.67 48.53 41.85
N SER A 58 23.44 48.61 42.94
CA SER A 58 23.17 49.53 44.07
C SER A 58 23.78 50.93 43.93
N GLN A 59 24.61 51.16 42.91
CA GLN A 59 25.35 52.42 42.69
C GLN A 59 24.84 53.20 41.46
N ASP A 60 25.24 54.47 41.34
CA ASP A 60 24.99 55.25 40.13
C ASP A 60 25.71 54.62 38.94
N ILE A 61 25.00 54.52 37.82
CA ILE A 61 25.35 53.70 36.67
C ILE A 61 26.21 54.54 35.74
N ASP A 62 27.39 54.03 35.37
CA ASP A 62 28.15 54.51 34.23
C ASP A 62 27.86 53.60 33.02
N GLU A 63 27.13 54.13 32.05
CA GLU A 63 26.72 53.39 30.85
C GLU A 63 27.92 52.91 30.02
N ASP A 64 29.05 53.62 30.06
CA ASP A 64 30.25 53.34 29.27
C ASP A 64 31.02 52.10 29.76
N LEU A 65 30.73 51.62 30.98
CA LEU A 65 31.39 50.46 31.58
C LEU A 65 30.74 49.12 31.20
N PHE A 66 29.55 49.13 30.59
CA PHE A 66 28.90 47.90 30.14
C PHE A 66 29.54 47.35 28.86
N LYS A 67 29.90 46.06 28.89
CA LYS A 67 30.30 45.31 27.69
C LYS A 67 29.32 44.19 27.41
N PHE A 68 28.78 44.17 26.19
CA PHE A 68 27.84 43.17 25.70
C PHE A 68 28.54 42.24 24.72
N GLU A 69 28.63 40.95 25.06
CA GLU A 69 29.06 39.91 24.12
C GLU A 69 27.81 39.25 23.52
N ILE A 70 27.40 39.73 22.35
CA ILE A 70 26.30 39.15 21.56
C ILE A 70 26.87 38.05 20.67
N ASN A 71 26.24 36.86 20.69
CA ASN A 71 26.66 35.75 19.84
C ASN A 71 26.60 36.15 18.34
N LYS A 72 27.65 35.78 17.58
CA LYS A 72 27.81 36.08 16.14
C LYS A 72 26.60 35.64 15.30
N ASP A 73 25.88 34.61 15.70
CA ASP A 73 24.71 34.10 14.97
C ASP A 73 23.50 35.04 14.98
N ILE A 74 23.42 35.99 15.92
CA ILE A 74 22.32 36.97 16.07
C ILE A 74 22.80 38.42 16.00
N ASN A 75 24.12 38.64 15.95
CA ASN A 75 24.74 39.95 16.10
C ASN A 75 24.23 41.01 15.12
N ASP A 76 23.89 40.64 13.89
CA ASP A 76 23.37 41.57 12.88
C ASP A 76 21.91 42.02 13.14
N ASN A 77 21.19 41.30 14.01
CA ASN A 77 19.76 41.47 14.27
C ASN A 77 19.45 41.99 15.68
N ALA A 78 20.45 42.14 16.54
CA ALA A 78 20.30 42.57 17.93
C ALA A 78 20.85 43.99 18.13
N LYS A 79 20.05 44.86 18.74
CA LYS A 79 20.44 46.22 19.10
C LYS A 79 20.10 46.49 20.56
N VAL A 80 21.08 46.90 21.36
CA VAL A 80 20.81 47.45 22.69
C VAL A 80 20.10 48.78 22.50
N ALA A 81 18.86 48.86 22.99
CA ALA A 81 17.95 49.97 22.71
C ALA A 81 17.87 51.00 23.84
N LEU A 82 17.99 50.56 25.10
CA LEU A 82 17.89 51.43 26.27
C LEU A 82 18.56 50.80 27.49
N ILE A 83 19.31 51.59 28.26
CA ILE A 83 19.72 51.28 29.64
C ILE A 83 19.06 52.33 30.52
N SER A 84 18.34 51.93 31.56
CA SER A 84 17.61 52.87 32.42
C SER A 84 17.50 52.36 33.85
N LYS A 85 17.39 53.27 34.81
CA LYS A 85 17.15 52.94 36.22
C LYS A 85 15.65 52.81 36.44
N ALA A 86 15.20 51.62 36.85
CA ALA A 86 13.80 51.33 37.16
C ALA A 86 13.63 51.09 38.67
N LEU A 87 12.45 51.44 39.20
CA LEU A 87 12.05 51.13 40.58
C LEU A 87 11.31 49.79 40.59
N ASP A 88 11.82 48.82 41.34
CA ASP A 88 11.14 47.53 41.59
C ASP A 88 10.88 47.40 43.11
N GLY A 89 9.69 47.81 43.54
CA GLY A 89 9.37 47.96 44.96
C GLY A 89 10.18 49.09 45.63
N ASN A 90 10.98 48.74 46.65
CA ASN A 90 11.85 49.68 47.38
C ASN A 90 13.31 49.70 46.87
N ASN A 91 13.65 48.89 45.86
CA ASN A 91 15.02 48.76 45.34
C ASN A 91 15.14 49.40 43.96
N PHE A 92 16.31 49.99 43.68
CA PHE A 92 16.67 50.44 42.34
C PHE A 92 17.29 49.28 41.56
N VAL A 93 16.80 49.05 40.35
CA VAL A 93 17.25 47.99 39.45
C VAL A 93 17.63 48.61 38.12
N THR A 94 18.72 48.13 37.52
CA THR A 94 19.14 48.56 36.18
C THR A 94 18.42 47.74 35.14
N GLU A 95 17.59 48.37 34.32
CA GLU A 95 16.84 47.75 33.24
C GLU A 95 17.55 47.99 31.90
N ILE A 96 18.01 46.90 31.29
CA ILE A 96 18.63 46.87 29.96
C ILE A 96 17.62 46.27 28.98
N LYS A 97 17.29 47.01 27.92
CA LYS A 97 16.42 46.56 26.83
C LYS A 97 17.23 46.25 25.59
N VAL A 98 17.17 44.99 25.15
CA VAL A 98 17.75 44.54 23.88
C VAL A 98 16.62 44.28 22.89
N GLU A 99 16.65 44.98 21.76
CA GLU A 99 15.74 44.78 20.63
C GLU A 99 16.33 43.75 19.66
N TYR A 100 15.53 42.75 19.29
CA TYR A 100 15.84 41.80 18.23
C TYR A 100 14.88 41.96 17.05
N TYR A 101 15.40 41.86 15.83
CA TYR A 101 14.61 41.88 14.60
C TYR A 101 14.70 40.53 13.90
N PHE A 102 13.54 39.90 13.68
CA PHE A 102 13.48 38.60 13.01
C PHE A 102 12.64 38.66 11.73
N ASP A 103 13.31 38.46 10.60
CA ASP A 103 12.67 38.39 9.28
C ASP A 103 12.37 36.96 8.83
N LYS A 104 12.97 35.95 9.48
CA LYS A 104 12.72 34.54 9.16
C LYS A 104 11.51 34.03 9.95
N LEU A 105 10.53 33.49 9.23
CA LEU A 105 9.35 32.86 9.82
C LEU A 105 9.71 31.53 10.49
N GLY A 106 8.98 31.21 11.55
CA GLY A 106 9.13 29.96 12.29
C GLY A 106 9.71 30.17 13.67
N PHE A 107 10.45 29.17 14.13
CA PHE A 107 11.01 29.12 15.47
C PHE A 107 12.44 29.64 15.47
N VAL A 108 12.72 30.65 16.29
CA VAL A 108 14.03 31.28 16.41
C VAL A 108 14.52 31.17 17.85
N LYS A 109 15.75 30.69 18.02
CA LYS A 109 16.40 30.60 19.32
C LYS A 109 17.25 31.84 19.55
N ILE A 110 17.10 32.48 20.71
CA ILE A 110 17.92 33.58 21.19
C ILE A 110 18.88 32.98 22.24
N PRO A 111 20.17 32.79 21.91
CA PRO A 111 21.15 32.26 22.84
C PRO A 111 21.33 33.24 24.00
N SER A 112 21.91 32.73 25.08
CA SER A 112 22.26 33.54 26.24
C SER A 112 23.18 34.70 25.85
N LEU A 113 22.88 35.88 26.37
CA LEU A 113 23.71 37.08 26.27
C LEU A 113 24.64 37.13 27.47
N LYS A 114 25.91 37.45 27.22
CA LYS A 114 26.88 37.70 28.29
C LYS A 114 27.08 39.19 28.46
N ILE A 115 26.79 39.67 29.66
CA ILE A 115 26.92 41.08 30.08
C ILE A 115 28.04 41.17 31.10
N ILE A 116 28.95 42.11 30.90
CA ILE A 116 30.08 42.35 31.80
C ILE A 116 30.00 43.79 32.31
N TYR A 117 30.09 43.95 33.64
CA TYR A 117 30.13 45.26 34.31
C TYR A 117 31.13 45.19 35.48
N LEU A 118 32.14 46.06 35.50
CA LEU A 118 33.20 46.09 36.53
C LEU A 118 33.81 44.70 36.87
N ASP A 119 34.12 43.91 35.83
CA ASP A 119 34.64 42.54 35.90
C ASP A 119 33.67 41.48 36.50
N GLU A 120 32.43 41.86 36.82
CA GLU A 120 31.34 40.93 37.13
C GLU A 120 30.61 40.50 35.85
N VAL A 121 30.10 39.27 35.82
CA VAL A 121 29.44 38.71 34.63
C VAL A 121 28.01 38.27 34.95
N TYR A 122 27.05 38.72 34.12
CA TYR A 122 25.69 38.18 34.06
C TYR A 122 25.52 37.40 32.75
N LEU A 123 24.92 36.21 32.85
CA LEU A 123 24.52 35.43 31.69
C LEU A 123 23.00 35.38 31.64
N SER A 124 22.40 35.92 30.59
CA SER A 124 20.96 35.87 30.39
C SER A 124 20.49 34.43 30.14
N SER A 125 19.21 34.20 30.40
CA SER A 125 18.48 33.02 29.97
C SER A 125 18.48 32.89 28.45
N GLU A 126 18.42 31.64 27.99
CA GLU A 126 18.17 31.32 26.59
C GLU A 126 16.67 31.35 26.32
N PHE A 127 16.26 32.04 25.26
CA PHE A 127 14.85 32.18 24.92
C PHE A 127 14.53 31.64 23.53
N GLU A 128 13.28 31.25 23.33
CA GLU A 128 12.75 30.78 22.05
C GLU A 128 11.56 31.65 21.63
N VAL A 129 11.63 32.23 20.43
CA VAL A 129 10.61 33.11 19.86
C VAL A 129 9.96 32.47 18.65
N VAL A 130 8.65 32.61 18.55
CA VAL A 130 7.85 32.18 17.41
C VAL A 130 7.54 33.39 16.54
N VAL A 131 8.06 33.39 15.31
CA VAL A 131 7.84 34.43 14.31
C VAL A 131 6.75 33.96 13.35
N LEU A 132 5.62 34.67 13.37
CA LEU A 132 4.37 34.30 12.70
C LEU A 132 4.01 35.28 11.58
N LYS A 133 3.21 34.81 10.63
CA LYS A 133 2.45 35.69 9.74
C LYS A 133 1.22 36.25 10.45
N GLU A 134 0.62 37.27 9.85
CA GLU A 134 -0.58 37.93 10.39
C GLU A 134 -1.78 36.99 10.52
N ASP A 135 -2.01 36.16 9.50
CA ASP A 135 -3.04 35.11 9.51
C ASP A 135 -2.76 34.02 10.55
N GLU A 136 -1.50 33.61 10.70
CA GLU A 136 -1.08 32.60 11.68
C GLU A 136 -1.26 33.06 13.12
N MET A 137 -0.97 34.34 13.39
CA MET A 137 -1.16 34.96 14.70
C MET A 137 -2.64 34.96 15.10
N GLN A 138 -3.54 35.23 14.15
CA GLN A 138 -4.98 35.32 14.40
C GLN A 138 -5.66 33.95 14.49
N SER A 139 -5.16 32.92 13.78
CA SER A 139 -5.84 31.62 13.68
C SER A 139 -5.28 30.55 14.62
N PHE A 140 -4.00 30.19 14.50
CA PHE A 140 -3.42 29.01 15.18
C PHE A 140 -2.38 29.38 16.25
N GLY A 141 -1.81 30.58 16.17
CA GLY A 141 -0.71 31.04 17.01
C GLY A 141 0.57 30.21 16.86
N LEU A 142 0.73 29.49 15.75
CA LEU A 142 1.86 28.61 15.43
C LEU A 142 2.18 28.67 13.92
N PRO A 143 3.45 28.53 13.53
CA PRO A 143 3.87 28.67 12.14
C PRO A 143 3.56 27.38 11.35
N VAL A 144 2.84 27.52 10.24
CA VAL A 144 2.52 26.39 9.35
C VAL A 144 3.40 26.48 8.11
N ARG A 145 4.31 25.51 7.97
CA ARG A 145 5.27 25.45 6.87
C ARG A 145 5.04 24.20 6.03
N LEU A 146 4.93 24.39 4.72
CA LEU A 146 5.04 23.33 3.72
C LEU A 146 6.48 23.23 3.23
N TYR A 147 6.99 22.01 3.14
CA TYR A 147 8.31 21.77 2.56
C TYR A 147 8.40 20.39 1.91
N TRP A 148 9.22 20.28 0.87
CA TRP A 148 9.59 19.00 0.28
C TRP A 148 10.66 18.35 1.16
N ASP A 149 10.37 17.16 1.65
CA ASP A 149 11.34 16.30 2.33
C ASP A 149 12.09 15.51 1.27
N PHE A 150 13.14 16.15 0.75
CA PHE A 150 14.00 15.62 -0.30
C PHE A 150 15.40 16.18 -0.11
N ASP A 151 16.40 15.29 -0.15
CA ASP A 151 17.78 15.56 0.27
C ASP A 151 18.83 15.32 -0.82
N LYS A 152 18.42 14.94 -2.05
CA LYS A 152 19.38 14.68 -3.14
C LYS A 152 19.66 15.95 -3.96
N GLU A 153 20.92 16.30 -4.15
CA GLU A 153 21.32 17.49 -4.94
C GLU A 153 21.18 17.28 -6.46
N GLY A 154 21.20 16.03 -6.92
CA GLY A 154 21.03 15.67 -8.32
C GLY A 154 20.64 14.20 -8.48
N ILE A 155 19.86 13.93 -9.52
CA ILE A 155 19.32 12.59 -9.81
C ILE A 155 19.66 12.22 -11.25
N TYR A 156 19.72 10.93 -11.55
CA TYR A 156 19.97 10.46 -12.92
C TYR A 156 18.68 10.32 -13.73
N GLU A 157 18.81 10.36 -15.05
CA GLU A 157 17.74 9.91 -15.95
C GLU A 157 17.26 8.52 -15.56
N TYR A 158 15.95 8.30 -15.60
CA TYR A 158 15.28 7.06 -15.18
C TYR A 158 15.42 6.70 -13.69
N GLN A 159 16.11 7.49 -12.85
CA GLN A 159 16.16 7.26 -11.42
C GLN A 159 14.81 7.58 -10.78
N SER A 160 14.14 6.58 -10.20
CA SER A 160 12.94 6.81 -9.41
C SER A 160 13.32 7.31 -8.02
N VAL A 161 12.75 8.43 -7.60
CA VAL A 161 12.94 9.01 -6.26
C VAL A 161 11.61 9.33 -5.60
N GLY A 162 11.52 9.05 -4.31
CA GLY A 162 10.38 9.38 -3.48
C GLY A 162 10.42 10.85 -3.07
N LEU A 163 9.31 11.55 -3.24
CA LEU A 163 9.11 12.93 -2.82
C LEU A 163 7.96 12.98 -1.83
N VAL A 164 8.24 13.50 -0.64
CA VAL A 164 7.24 13.66 0.42
C VAL A 164 7.01 15.14 0.66
N LEU A 165 5.79 15.60 0.45
CA LEU A 165 5.40 16.94 0.86
C LEU A 165 4.95 16.88 2.32
N ARG A 166 5.65 17.60 3.19
CA ARG A 166 5.34 17.65 4.62
C ARG A 166 4.76 19.00 5.02
N SER A 167 3.91 18.97 6.05
CA SER A 167 3.48 20.15 6.77
C SER A 167 3.86 20.05 8.24
N SER A 168 4.37 21.15 8.79
CA SER A 168 4.51 21.32 10.24
C SER A 168 3.18 21.73 10.86
N TRP A 169 2.82 21.16 12.02
CA TRP A 169 1.70 21.59 12.87
C TRP A 169 0.34 21.67 12.17
N LEU A 170 -0.31 20.51 12.04
CA LEU A 170 -1.71 20.41 11.61
C LEU A 170 -2.49 19.62 12.66
N VAL A 171 -3.31 20.32 13.44
CA VAL A 171 -4.08 19.75 14.57
C VAL A 171 -5.42 19.16 14.09
N ASN A 172 -5.97 19.66 12.98
CA ASN A 172 -7.21 19.16 12.38
C ASN A 172 -6.96 18.59 10.97
N SER A 173 -7.26 17.31 10.81
CA SER A 173 -6.98 16.47 9.63
C SER A 173 -7.91 16.67 8.43
N ASP A 174 -8.78 17.68 8.44
CA ASP A 174 -9.74 17.91 7.34
C ASP A 174 -9.13 18.79 6.25
N LEU A 175 -7.93 18.41 5.79
CA LEU A 175 -7.28 19.03 4.65
C LEU A 175 -8.07 18.70 3.37
N LYS A 176 -8.91 19.64 2.95
CA LYS A 176 -9.56 19.58 1.65
C LYS A 176 -8.57 20.03 0.59
N PHE A 177 -7.99 19.05 -0.10
CA PHE A 177 -7.26 19.30 -1.33
C PHE A 177 -8.23 19.98 -2.32
N PRO A 178 -7.86 21.10 -2.97
CA PRO A 178 -8.59 21.48 -4.17
C PRO A 178 -8.47 20.31 -5.14
N ASN A 179 -9.58 19.82 -5.71
CA ASN A 179 -9.58 18.72 -6.70
C ASN A 179 -8.66 18.99 -7.94
N SER A 180 -7.97 20.13 -7.98
CA SER A 180 -6.96 20.52 -8.95
C SER A 180 -5.76 19.58 -8.95
N SER A 181 -5.72 18.78 -10.01
CA SER A 181 -4.52 18.33 -10.74
C SER A 181 -3.18 18.79 -10.16
N PHE A 182 -2.35 17.82 -9.75
CA PHE A 182 -0.91 18.03 -9.86
C PHE A 182 -0.65 18.24 -11.35
N ASN A 183 -0.19 19.44 -11.75
CA ASN A 183 0.10 19.71 -13.16
C ASN A 183 1.12 18.69 -13.67
N ALA A 184 1.01 18.31 -14.95
CA ALA A 184 2.00 17.45 -15.57
C ALA A 184 3.37 18.10 -15.41
N VAL A 185 4.30 17.41 -14.74
CA VAL A 185 5.66 17.88 -14.60
C VAL A 185 6.39 17.57 -15.90
N LYS A 186 6.93 18.61 -16.51
CA LYS A 186 7.66 18.51 -17.77
C LYS A 186 8.91 17.63 -17.55
N ASP A 187 9.21 16.76 -18.50
CA ASP A 187 10.45 15.98 -18.54
C ASP A 187 10.63 14.94 -17.39
N ALA A 188 9.55 14.64 -16.65
CA ALA A 188 9.51 13.58 -15.63
C ALA A 188 8.14 12.90 -15.51
N MET A 189 8.14 11.62 -15.12
CA MET A 189 6.93 10.90 -14.67
C MET A 189 6.72 11.16 -13.18
N ILE A 190 5.46 11.38 -12.78
CA ILE A 190 5.07 11.50 -11.37
C ILE A 190 3.87 10.61 -11.08
N ASP A 191 4.10 9.66 -10.17
CA ASP A 191 3.12 8.71 -9.67
C ASP A 191 2.77 9.05 -8.22
N ARG A 192 1.47 9.11 -7.90
CA ARG A 192 1.02 9.20 -6.50
C ARG A 192 1.12 7.82 -5.87
N THR A 193 1.63 7.76 -4.64
CA THR A 193 1.84 6.51 -3.94
C THR A 193 1.14 6.51 -2.58
N PRO A 194 0.83 5.32 -2.03
CA PRO A 194 0.53 5.19 -0.60
C PRO A 194 1.61 5.83 0.27
N MET A 195 1.25 6.15 1.52
CA MET A 195 2.22 6.61 2.51
C MET A 195 3.32 5.57 2.71
N PHE A 196 4.57 5.97 2.49
CA PHE A 196 5.75 5.15 2.76
C PHE A 196 6.69 5.80 3.80
N GLU A 197 6.35 6.98 4.33
CA GLU A 197 7.04 7.59 5.47
C GLU A 197 6.07 7.94 6.59
N ASN A 198 6.55 7.79 7.83
CA ASN A 198 5.80 8.09 9.05
C ASN A 198 5.84 9.58 9.42
N ILE A 199 5.01 9.95 10.39
CA ILE A 199 5.04 11.26 11.05
C ILE A 199 6.43 11.45 11.69
N LYS A 200 7.05 12.60 11.43
CA LYS A 200 8.30 12.99 12.07
C LYS A 200 7.98 13.84 13.31
N TYR A 201 8.72 13.62 14.38
CA TYR A 201 8.58 14.35 15.64
C TYR A 201 9.79 15.25 15.81
N ARG A 202 9.55 16.52 16.13
CA ARG A 202 10.58 17.47 16.56
C ARG A 202 10.16 18.05 17.89
N THR A 203 11.08 18.41 18.77
CA THR A 203 10.73 19.05 20.05
C THR A 203 11.04 20.54 19.99
N PHE A 204 10.16 21.36 20.56
CA PHE A 204 10.33 22.81 20.69
C PHE A 204 9.65 23.30 21.97
N ASN A 205 10.34 24.04 22.83
CA ASN A 205 9.84 24.41 24.17
C ASN A 205 9.22 23.23 24.97
N SER A 206 9.87 22.07 24.95
CA SER A 206 9.36 20.83 25.58
C SER A 206 7.98 20.37 25.06
N LYS A 207 7.53 20.89 23.92
CA LYS A 207 6.32 20.45 23.19
C LYS A 207 6.74 19.71 21.93
N GLU A 208 6.01 18.65 21.60
CA GLU A 208 6.22 17.90 20.36
C GLU A 208 5.58 18.62 19.18
N ILE A 209 6.41 18.94 18.19
CA ILE A 209 6.06 19.36 16.84
C ILE A 209 5.87 18.11 15.98
N LEU A 210 4.70 18.00 15.38
CA LEU A 210 4.37 16.95 14.41
C LEU A 210 4.61 17.47 12.99
N ASP A 211 5.44 16.77 12.25
CA ASP A 211 5.63 16.94 10.81
C ASP A 211 4.87 15.84 10.09
N LEU A 212 3.68 16.20 9.60
CA LEU A 212 2.78 15.27 8.94
C LEU A 212 3.16 15.16 7.45
N PRO A 213 3.38 13.94 6.93
CA PRO A 213 3.45 13.73 5.50
C PRO A 213 2.05 13.96 4.91
N LEU A 214 1.90 14.92 4.00
CA LEU A 214 0.63 15.20 3.35
C LEU A 214 0.44 14.33 2.12
N TYR A 215 1.49 14.25 1.28
CA TYR A 215 1.46 13.53 0.02
C TYR A 215 2.79 12.89 -0.28
N ASN A 216 2.72 11.72 -0.93
CA ASN A 216 3.87 10.96 -1.36
C ASN A 216 3.77 10.73 -2.86
N PHE A 217 4.89 10.98 -3.53
CA PHE A 217 5.03 10.80 -4.96
C PHE A 217 6.30 10.01 -5.24
N ILE A 218 6.29 9.27 -6.34
CA ILE A 218 7.53 8.84 -6.98
C ILE A 218 7.71 9.65 -8.26
N LEU A 219 8.87 10.27 -8.37
CA LEU A 219 9.31 11.02 -9.55
C LEU A 219 10.37 10.21 -10.29
N THR A 220 10.19 10.03 -11.59
CA THR A 220 11.15 9.35 -12.46
C THR A 220 11.47 10.26 -13.66
N PRO A 221 12.67 10.86 -13.75
CA PRO A 221 13.06 11.70 -14.89
C PRO A 221 13.08 10.92 -16.20
N LEU A 222 12.68 11.57 -17.28
CA LEU A 222 12.72 11.01 -18.63
C LEU A 222 14.11 11.14 -19.25
N ARG A 223 14.32 10.48 -20.41
CA ARG A 223 15.56 10.59 -21.18
C ARG A 223 15.66 11.95 -21.86
N GLY A 224 16.85 12.55 -21.84
CA GLY A 224 17.13 13.87 -22.39
C GLY A 224 16.81 15.03 -21.43
N SER A 225 16.33 14.73 -20.23
CA SER A 225 15.98 15.74 -19.23
C SER A 225 17.24 16.37 -18.64
N LYS A 226 17.37 17.70 -18.72
CA LYS A 226 18.48 18.46 -18.08
C LYS A 226 18.12 18.99 -16.70
N GLY A 227 16.82 19.19 -16.46
CA GLY A 227 16.28 19.71 -15.22
C GLY A 227 14.79 19.40 -15.13
N VAL A 228 14.30 19.18 -13.92
CA VAL A 228 12.89 18.95 -13.64
C VAL A 228 12.43 19.98 -12.63
N ILE A 229 11.35 20.69 -12.94
CA ILE A 229 10.78 21.72 -12.07
C ILE A 229 9.39 21.28 -11.63
N ILE A 230 9.22 21.14 -10.32
CA ILE A 230 7.92 20.91 -9.70
C ILE A 230 7.38 22.27 -9.27
N PRO A 231 6.29 22.77 -9.91
CA PRO A 231 5.77 24.09 -9.61
C PRO A 231 5.18 24.16 -8.20
N SER A 232 5.15 25.37 -7.65
CA SER A 232 4.47 25.66 -6.39
C SER A 232 2.97 25.35 -6.50
N ILE A 233 2.42 24.64 -5.51
CA ILE A 233 1.01 24.22 -5.47
C ILE A 233 0.34 24.88 -4.26
N SER A 234 -0.88 25.37 -4.44
CA SER A 234 -1.69 25.95 -3.36
C SER A 234 -2.42 24.88 -2.57
N PHE A 235 -2.33 24.95 -1.24
CA PHE A 235 -3.00 24.07 -0.29
C PHE A 235 -3.86 24.91 0.64
N ASN A 236 -5.10 24.47 0.86
CA ASN A 236 -5.94 25.03 1.90
C ASN A 236 -5.69 24.26 3.21
N ILE A 237 -5.25 24.97 4.26
CA ILE A 237 -4.86 24.38 5.55
C ILE A 237 -5.86 24.73 6.67
N GLY A 238 -6.87 25.55 6.41
CA GLY A 238 -7.86 25.93 7.43
C GLY A 238 -9.07 26.66 6.85
N GLU A 239 -9.76 27.44 7.68
CA GLU A 239 -10.83 28.33 7.23
C GLU A 239 -10.23 29.50 6.42
N ASN A 240 -10.10 29.30 5.10
CA ASN A 240 -9.55 30.27 4.12
C ASN A 240 -8.05 30.56 4.20
N ILE A 241 -7.25 29.68 4.81
CA ILE A 241 -5.79 29.86 4.89
C ILE A 241 -5.11 29.04 3.81
N PHE A 242 -4.53 29.74 2.82
CA PHE A 242 -3.79 29.12 1.73
C PHE A 242 -2.29 29.14 1.99
N ARG A 243 -1.60 28.06 1.64
CA ARG A 243 -0.15 27.96 1.61
C ARG A 243 0.32 27.41 0.27
N MET A 244 1.35 28.02 -0.28
CA MET A 244 2.02 27.49 -1.47
C MET A 244 3.13 26.55 -1.02
N SER A 245 3.22 25.36 -1.62
CA SER A 245 4.45 24.57 -1.53
C SER A 245 5.59 25.33 -2.20
N PRO A 246 6.84 25.18 -1.73
CA PRO A 246 7.98 25.70 -2.46
C PRO A 246 8.11 25.01 -3.82
N GLU A 247 8.56 25.77 -4.82
CA GLU A 247 9.00 25.20 -6.09
C GLU A 247 10.25 24.33 -5.86
N LEU A 248 10.28 23.14 -6.46
CA LEU A 248 11.43 22.24 -6.36
C LEU A 248 12.08 22.11 -7.73
N SER A 249 13.34 22.54 -7.83
CA SER A 249 14.16 22.40 -9.04
C SER A 249 15.19 21.29 -8.84
N LEU A 250 15.16 20.28 -9.71
CA LEU A 250 16.02 19.11 -9.67
C LEU A 250 16.97 19.12 -10.86
N LYS A 251 18.28 18.97 -10.59
CA LYS A 251 19.31 18.79 -11.63
C LYS A 251 19.36 17.33 -12.04
N ILE A 252 19.26 17.08 -13.36
CA ILE A 252 19.26 15.71 -13.91
C ILE A 252 20.60 15.41 -14.58
N LYS A 253 21.19 14.27 -14.22
CA LYS A 253 22.41 13.74 -14.83
C LYS A 253 22.04 12.69 -15.90
N PRO A 254 22.70 12.67 -17.06
CA PRO A 254 22.44 11.66 -18.08
C PRO A 254 22.84 10.27 -17.58
N ILE A 255 22.12 9.23 -18.03
CA ILE A 255 22.51 7.85 -17.77
C ILE A 255 23.61 7.43 -18.78
N PRO A 256 24.71 6.79 -18.36
CA PRO A 256 25.74 6.31 -19.28
C PRO A 256 25.21 5.26 -20.26
N ASP A 257 25.64 5.30 -21.52
CA ASP A 257 25.17 4.38 -22.59
C ASP A 257 25.51 2.89 -22.32
N GLU A 258 26.47 2.64 -21.42
CA GLU A 258 26.86 1.31 -20.93
C GLU A 258 25.72 0.63 -20.13
N VAL A 259 24.78 1.41 -19.57
CA VAL A 259 23.65 0.93 -18.78
C VAL A 259 22.44 0.65 -19.68
N LYS A 260 22.58 -0.33 -20.56
CA LYS A 260 21.53 -0.72 -21.53
C LYS A 260 20.21 -1.15 -20.87
N SER A 261 20.27 -1.61 -19.62
CA SER A 261 19.11 -2.02 -18.82
C SER A 261 18.21 -0.85 -18.40
N LEU A 262 18.70 0.38 -18.47
CA LEU A 262 18.11 1.57 -17.84
C LEU A 262 17.95 1.46 -16.32
N ALA A 263 18.63 0.51 -15.67
CA ALA A 263 18.51 0.28 -14.23
C ALA A 263 19.34 1.29 -13.43
N VAL A 264 18.68 2.05 -12.56
CA VAL A 264 19.31 2.99 -11.64
C VAL A 264 18.85 2.69 -10.21
N GLY A 265 19.81 2.36 -9.34
CA GLY A 265 19.59 1.88 -7.99
C GLY A 265 20.53 0.73 -7.62
N THR A 266 20.16 -0.05 -6.62
CA THR A 266 20.90 -1.23 -6.18
C THR A 266 20.12 -2.50 -6.49
N PHE A 267 20.73 -3.40 -7.26
CA PHE A 267 20.05 -4.61 -7.74
C PHE A 267 20.89 -5.87 -7.57
N LYS A 268 20.19 -6.97 -7.37
CA LYS A 268 20.69 -8.34 -7.46
C LYS A 268 19.84 -9.10 -8.46
N ILE A 269 20.46 -10.05 -9.14
CA ILE A 269 19.78 -10.91 -10.10
C ILE A 269 19.93 -12.36 -9.67
N ASP A 270 18.78 -13.00 -9.49
CA ASP A 270 18.64 -14.40 -9.16
C ASP A 270 18.04 -15.13 -10.35
N TYR A 271 18.43 -16.39 -10.49
CA TYR A 271 17.95 -17.23 -11.58
C TYR A 271 17.47 -18.57 -11.05
N GLU A 272 16.27 -18.96 -11.42
CA GLU A 272 15.70 -20.27 -11.12
C GLU A 272 15.61 -21.07 -12.42
N PHE A 273 16.17 -22.27 -12.38
CA PHE A 273 16.22 -23.18 -13.51
C PHE A 273 15.83 -24.60 -13.08
N PRO A 274 15.48 -25.48 -14.03
CA PRO A 274 15.35 -26.91 -13.75
C PRO A 274 16.65 -27.45 -13.15
N SER A 275 16.51 -28.25 -12.08
CA SER A 275 17.64 -28.85 -11.37
C SER A 275 18.33 -29.95 -12.19
N SER A 276 17.60 -30.62 -13.08
CA SER A 276 18.16 -31.62 -13.99
C SER A 276 18.64 -30.99 -15.29
N THR A 277 19.85 -31.35 -15.71
CA THR A 277 20.37 -31.01 -17.05
C THR A 277 19.69 -31.81 -18.16
N LEU A 278 19.07 -32.95 -17.81
CA LEU A 278 18.18 -33.70 -18.69
C LEU A 278 16.75 -33.14 -18.60
N VAL A 279 16.19 -32.81 -19.75
CA VAL A 279 14.81 -32.36 -19.89
C VAL A 279 14.03 -33.42 -20.67
N ASN A 280 13.02 -34.02 -20.02
CA ASN A 280 12.15 -35.01 -20.65
C ASN A 280 10.77 -34.44 -21.03
N GLN A 281 10.51 -33.18 -20.65
CA GLN A 281 9.24 -32.48 -20.91
C GLN A 281 9.35 -31.61 -22.17
N ASP A 282 8.23 -31.45 -22.88
CA ASP A 282 8.17 -30.67 -24.12
C ASP A 282 8.40 -29.17 -23.91
N THR A 283 8.28 -28.68 -22.68
CA THR A 283 8.62 -27.31 -22.31
C THR A 283 9.19 -27.27 -20.90
N PHE A 284 10.00 -26.26 -20.60
CA PHE A 284 10.46 -25.98 -19.25
C PHE A 284 10.55 -24.48 -18.99
N ASN A 285 10.50 -24.10 -17.72
CA ASN A 285 10.47 -22.70 -17.31
C ASN A 285 11.83 -22.24 -16.76
N ILE A 286 12.18 -21.01 -17.09
CA ILE A 286 13.32 -20.27 -16.55
C ILE A 286 12.79 -19.00 -15.92
N VAL A 287 13.14 -18.74 -14.66
CA VAL A 287 12.75 -17.50 -13.98
C VAL A 287 13.98 -16.63 -13.80
N VAL A 288 13.92 -15.41 -14.32
CA VAL A 288 14.90 -14.35 -14.04
C VAL A 288 14.25 -13.41 -13.03
N LYS A 289 14.81 -13.27 -11.84
CA LYS A 289 14.29 -12.43 -10.77
C LYS A 289 15.29 -11.34 -10.45
N ILE A 290 14.87 -10.07 -10.54
CA ILE A 290 15.66 -8.91 -10.16
C ILE A 290 15.09 -8.41 -8.82
N THR A 291 15.93 -8.39 -7.79
CA THR A 291 15.60 -7.90 -6.45
C THR A 291 16.41 -6.65 -6.16
N GLY A 292 15.84 -5.65 -5.49
CA GLY A 292 16.60 -4.43 -5.22
C GLY A 292 15.76 -3.23 -4.83
N GLN A 293 16.41 -2.07 -4.86
CA GLN A 293 15.81 -0.76 -4.63
C GLN A 293 16.22 0.21 -5.73
N GLY A 294 15.24 0.88 -6.34
CA GLY A 294 15.46 1.83 -7.42
C GLY A 294 14.29 1.90 -8.39
N ASN A 295 14.56 2.05 -9.68
CA ASN A 295 13.54 2.24 -10.72
C ASN A 295 12.89 0.94 -11.25
N LEU A 296 12.59 -0.03 -10.39
CA LEU A 296 12.11 -1.38 -10.74
C LEU A 296 11.07 -1.44 -11.90
N PRO A 297 10.01 -0.61 -11.95
CA PRO A 297 9.01 -0.68 -13.02
C PRO A 297 9.55 -0.35 -14.42
N HIS A 298 10.68 0.35 -14.50
CA HIS A 298 11.23 0.92 -15.73
C HIS A 298 12.46 0.15 -16.25
N ILE A 299 12.87 -0.91 -15.56
CA ILE A 299 14.05 -1.72 -15.90
C ILE A 299 13.79 -2.63 -17.10
N ARG A 300 14.79 -2.74 -17.98
CA ARG A 300 14.86 -3.75 -19.03
C ARG A 300 15.57 -4.99 -18.52
N PHE A 301 14.90 -6.13 -18.64
CA PHE A 301 15.47 -7.43 -18.30
C PHE A 301 16.62 -7.80 -19.26
N PRO A 302 17.59 -8.61 -18.81
CA PRO A 302 18.62 -9.14 -19.70
C PRO A 302 17.98 -9.96 -20.82
N GLU A 303 18.56 -9.86 -22.01
CA GLU A 303 18.13 -10.63 -23.17
C GLU A 303 18.46 -12.12 -22.97
N VAL A 304 17.55 -12.98 -23.41
CA VAL A 304 17.69 -14.44 -23.32
C VAL A 304 17.68 -14.99 -24.74
N GLU A 305 18.84 -15.47 -25.18
CA GLU A 305 19.02 -16.14 -26.46
C GLU A 305 18.95 -17.66 -26.26
N THR A 306 18.30 -18.33 -27.20
CA THR A 306 18.08 -19.77 -27.15
C THR A 306 18.53 -20.40 -28.48
N TYR A 307 19.27 -21.50 -28.40
CA TYR A 307 19.73 -22.28 -29.56
C TYR A 307 19.14 -23.69 -29.48
N ASN A 308 18.68 -24.23 -30.63
CA ASN A 308 17.91 -25.47 -30.72
C ASN A 308 16.65 -25.49 -29.84
N SER A 309 16.12 -24.31 -29.53
CA SER A 309 14.95 -24.09 -28.70
C SER A 309 14.39 -22.70 -28.96
N LYS A 310 13.11 -22.50 -28.65
CA LYS A 310 12.40 -21.23 -28.79
C LYS A 310 11.68 -20.86 -27.51
N ILE A 311 11.68 -19.57 -27.20
CA ILE A 311 10.85 -19.03 -26.13
C ILE A 311 9.43 -18.87 -26.65
N ILE A 312 8.51 -19.67 -26.14
CA ILE A 312 7.10 -19.67 -26.57
C ILE A 312 6.21 -18.77 -25.69
N TYR A 313 6.63 -18.50 -24.45
CA TYR A 313 5.87 -17.70 -23.51
C TYR A 313 6.78 -16.88 -22.59
N LYS A 314 6.32 -15.66 -22.24
CA LYS A 314 7.02 -14.73 -21.33
C LYS A 314 5.99 -14.09 -20.39
N LYS A 315 6.13 -14.27 -19.08
CA LYS A 315 5.29 -13.63 -18.05
C LYS A 315 6.13 -12.75 -17.13
N LYS A 316 5.66 -11.55 -16.79
CA LYS A 316 6.31 -10.68 -15.79
C LYS A 316 5.46 -10.64 -14.52
N ASN A 317 6.11 -10.77 -13.37
CA ASN A 317 5.49 -10.59 -12.06
C ASN A 317 6.16 -9.41 -11.35
N TYR A 318 5.37 -8.65 -10.60
CA TYR A 318 5.83 -7.47 -9.86
C TYR A 318 5.46 -7.64 -8.40
N ASN A 319 6.44 -7.44 -7.51
CA ASN A 319 6.26 -7.50 -6.07
C ASN A 319 7.18 -6.47 -5.43
N PHE A 320 6.77 -5.21 -5.42
CA PHE A 320 7.54 -4.09 -4.87
C PHE A 320 6.62 -3.06 -4.24
N GLU A 321 7.19 -2.25 -3.35
CA GLU A 321 6.52 -1.14 -2.67
C GLU A 321 7.27 0.18 -2.91
N PRO A 322 6.57 1.32 -2.92
CA PRO A 322 7.20 2.63 -3.02
C PRO A 322 8.04 2.96 -1.78
N SER A 323 9.11 3.72 -1.97
CA SER A 323 10.11 4.09 -0.96
C SER A 323 10.76 5.44 -1.29
N LYS A 324 11.56 5.98 -0.36
CA LYS A 324 12.31 7.23 -0.56
C LYS A 324 13.28 7.16 -1.75
N ASP A 325 13.88 6.00 -1.99
CA ASP A 325 14.83 5.79 -3.10
C ASP A 325 14.20 5.06 -4.30
N GLY A 326 12.91 5.32 -4.57
CA GLY A 326 12.16 4.70 -5.67
C GLY A 326 11.35 3.51 -5.20
N TYR A 327 11.48 2.35 -5.80
CA TYR A 327 10.72 1.15 -5.46
C TYR A 327 11.64 0.10 -4.83
N LYS A 328 11.17 -0.53 -3.75
CA LYS A 328 11.88 -1.61 -3.06
C LYS A 328 11.12 -2.92 -3.20
N GLY A 329 11.79 -3.97 -3.67
CA GLY A 329 11.19 -5.29 -3.79
C GLY A 329 11.82 -6.11 -4.91
N SER A 330 10.97 -6.75 -5.71
CA SER A 330 11.39 -7.64 -6.77
C SER A 330 10.47 -7.61 -7.98
N ILE A 331 11.07 -7.83 -9.14
CA ILE A 331 10.39 -8.09 -10.40
C ILE A 331 10.93 -9.41 -10.94
N SER A 332 10.06 -10.28 -11.45
CA SER A 332 10.51 -11.51 -12.08
C SER A 332 9.92 -11.68 -13.46
N LYS A 333 10.64 -12.40 -14.30
CA LYS A 333 10.20 -12.74 -15.65
C LYS A 333 10.41 -14.23 -15.88
N ILE A 334 9.30 -14.92 -16.14
CA ILE A 334 9.23 -16.34 -16.43
C ILE A 334 9.30 -16.50 -17.94
N TYR A 335 10.23 -17.32 -18.41
CA TYR A 335 10.41 -17.70 -19.81
C TYR A 335 10.10 -19.18 -19.96
N THR A 336 9.10 -19.52 -20.78
CA THR A 336 8.83 -20.92 -21.13
C THR A 336 9.55 -21.24 -22.43
N VAL A 337 10.47 -22.18 -22.35
CA VAL A 337 11.33 -22.61 -23.45
C VAL A 337 10.83 -23.95 -23.98
N LYS A 338 10.68 -24.04 -25.30
CA LYS A 338 10.35 -25.27 -26.02
C LYS A 338 11.56 -25.72 -26.85
N PRO A 339 12.11 -26.93 -26.64
CA PRO A 339 13.14 -27.50 -27.51
C PRO A 339 12.63 -27.67 -28.94
N ASP A 340 13.48 -27.36 -29.93
CA ASP A 340 13.13 -27.53 -31.36
C ASP A 340 13.45 -28.94 -31.86
N ASN A 341 14.48 -29.61 -31.32
CA ASN A 341 14.92 -30.95 -31.74
C ASN A 341 15.50 -31.71 -30.52
N ARG A 342 15.58 -33.05 -30.62
CA ARG A 342 16.33 -33.87 -29.65
C ARG A 342 17.82 -33.50 -29.67
N GLY A 343 18.44 -33.54 -28.48
CA GLY A 343 19.87 -33.28 -28.31
C GLY A 343 20.16 -32.04 -27.45
N ASN A 344 21.35 -31.47 -27.65
CA ASN A 344 21.84 -30.36 -26.84
C ASN A 344 21.15 -29.03 -27.21
N LEU A 345 20.64 -28.35 -26.19
CA LEU A 345 20.13 -26.98 -26.28
C LEU A 345 20.96 -26.05 -25.40
N PHE A 346 21.14 -24.82 -25.87
CA PHE A 346 21.95 -23.81 -25.20
C PHE A 346 21.11 -22.56 -24.93
N LEU A 347 21.23 -22.06 -23.71
CA LEU A 347 20.56 -20.83 -23.27
C LEU A 347 21.63 -19.85 -22.85
N ASN A 348 21.64 -18.68 -23.46
CA ASN A 348 22.55 -17.60 -23.13
C ASN A 348 21.74 -16.42 -22.60
N ILE A 349 21.88 -16.16 -21.31
CA ILE A 349 21.33 -14.98 -20.66
C ILE A 349 22.44 -13.94 -20.64
N HIS A 350 22.19 -12.79 -21.25
CA HIS A 350 23.16 -11.70 -21.34
C HIS A 350 23.43 -11.03 -20.00
N ASP A 351 24.54 -10.30 -19.93
CA ASP A 351 24.93 -9.54 -18.76
C ASP A 351 23.92 -8.42 -18.45
N PHE A 352 23.74 -8.13 -17.16
CA PHE A 352 22.89 -7.06 -16.68
C PHE A 352 23.74 -5.97 -16.05
N THR A 353 23.69 -4.75 -16.61
CA THR A 353 24.38 -3.58 -16.04
C THR A 353 23.41 -2.71 -15.27
N TYR A 354 23.84 -2.02 -14.22
CA TYR A 354 23.05 -1.01 -13.53
C TYR A 354 23.94 0.11 -12.99
N LEU A 355 23.38 1.30 -12.82
CA LEU A 355 24.05 2.45 -12.20
C LEU A 355 23.62 2.56 -10.74
N ASP A 356 24.57 2.58 -9.81
CA ASP A 356 24.30 2.96 -8.43
C ASP A 356 24.37 4.49 -8.32
N PRO A 357 23.27 5.18 -7.94
CA PRO A 357 23.24 6.63 -7.90
C PRO A 357 24.04 7.23 -6.74
N ASP A 358 24.33 6.45 -5.68
CA ASP A 358 24.96 6.97 -4.47
C ASP A 358 26.49 7.09 -4.64
N ASP A 359 27.13 6.14 -5.35
CA ASP A 359 28.55 6.20 -5.70
C ASP A 359 28.81 6.61 -7.16
N GLY A 360 27.78 6.64 -8.01
CA GLY A 360 27.85 6.99 -9.43
C GLY A 360 28.55 5.93 -10.29
N LYS A 361 28.76 4.71 -9.79
CA LYS A 361 29.47 3.64 -10.49
C LYS A 361 28.51 2.69 -11.20
N ILE A 362 29.02 2.10 -12.28
CA ILE A 362 28.31 1.11 -13.07
C ILE A 362 28.74 -0.27 -12.60
N TYR A 363 27.75 -1.07 -12.23
CA TYR A 363 27.93 -2.46 -11.82
C TYR A 363 27.45 -3.38 -12.93
N LYS A 364 28.22 -4.44 -13.16
CA LYS A 364 27.92 -5.45 -14.16
C LYS A 364 27.69 -6.80 -13.46
N LEU A 365 26.47 -7.31 -13.56
CA LEU A 365 26.10 -8.64 -13.11
C LEU A 365 26.22 -9.60 -14.28
N SER A 366 27.13 -10.57 -14.16
CA SER A 366 27.38 -11.55 -15.21
C SER A 366 26.13 -12.38 -15.50
N GLY A 367 25.86 -12.57 -16.78
CA GLY A 367 24.82 -13.45 -17.28
C GLY A 367 25.14 -14.93 -17.02
N LYS A 368 24.29 -15.81 -17.52
CA LYS A 368 24.45 -17.27 -17.38
C LYS A 368 24.35 -17.97 -18.72
N ARG A 369 25.25 -18.92 -18.93
CA ARG A 369 25.23 -19.87 -20.05
C ARG A 369 24.84 -21.23 -19.51
N LEU A 370 23.77 -21.80 -20.04
CA LEU A 370 23.25 -23.09 -19.61
C LEU A 370 23.23 -24.05 -20.79
N LYS A 371 23.51 -25.31 -20.50
CA LYS A 371 23.44 -26.42 -21.44
C LYS A 371 22.47 -27.44 -20.88
N TYR A 372 21.45 -27.79 -21.66
CA TYR A 372 20.54 -28.88 -21.35
C TYR A 372 20.55 -29.90 -22.49
N GLU A 373 20.11 -31.11 -22.18
CA GLU A 373 19.94 -32.18 -23.15
C GLU A 373 18.49 -32.66 -23.15
N TYR A 374 17.85 -32.62 -24.32
CA TYR A 374 16.45 -32.99 -24.48
C TYR A 374 16.33 -34.37 -25.15
N TYR A 375 15.66 -35.30 -24.46
CA TYR A 375 15.47 -36.68 -24.88
C TYR A 375 14.01 -37.03 -25.24
N GLY A 376 13.09 -36.06 -25.21
CA GLY A 376 11.66 -36.30 -25.43
C GLY A 376 11.33 -36.84 -26.83
N GLU A 377 10.25 -37.62 -26.94
CA GLU A 377 9.86 -38.20 -28.23
C GLU A 377 9.28 -37.17 -29.19
N PHE A 378 10.00 -36.88 -30.28
CA PHE A 378 9.53 -35.94 -31.29
C PHE A 378 8.42 -36.59 -32.13
N GLN A 379 7.16 -36.26 -31.85
CA GLN A 379 6.12 -36.43 -32.87
C GLN A 379 6.43 -35.46 -34.00
N LYS A 380 6.78 -35.98 -35.19
CA LYS A 380 6.79 -35.20 -36.42
C LYS A 380 5.36 -34.75 -36.71
N SER A 381 4.94 -33.63 -36.15
CA SER A 381 3.79 -32.89 -36.67
C SER A 381 4.30 -32.03 -37.83
N THR A 382 4.13 -32.55 -39.04
CA THR A 382 3.88 -31.71 -40.22
C THR A 382 2.55 -30.97 -40.00
N ASP A 383 2.59 -29.92 -39.19
CA ASP A 383 1.66 -28.79 -39.14
C ASP A 383 2.06 -27.89 -37.96
N SER A 384 2.97 -26.95 -38.21
CA SER A 384 3.19 -25.81 -37.33
C SER A 384 1.96 -24.91 -37.39
N GLY A 385 0.92 -25.24 -36.61
CA GLY A 385 -0.33 -24.45 -36.59
C GLY A 385 -1.59 -25.09 -36.00
N LYS A 386 -1.56 -26.35 -35.51
CA LYS A 386 -2.67 -27.01 -34.80
C LYS A 386 -2.14 -27.60 -33.49
N ASP A 387 -2.77 -27.53 -32.33
CA ASP A 387 -3.86 -26.70 -31.81
C ASP A 387 -3.76 -26.95 -30.28
N LEU A 388 -3.22 -26.04 -29.46
CA LEU A 388 -3.46 -26.07 -27.99
C LEU A 388 -4.98 -25.94 -27.67
N PHE A 389 -5.72 -25.60 -28.71
CA PHE A 389 -7.16 -25.53 -28.84
C PHE A 389 -7.87 -26.89 -28.86
N SER A 390 -7.17 -28.02 -29.01
CA SER A 390 -7.78 -29.36 -28.97
C SER A 390 -8.01 -29.88 -27.55
N ASP A 391 -7.36 -29.28 -26.54
CA ASP A 391 -7.42 -29.78 -25.15
C ASP A 391 -8.64 -29.28 -24.37
N PHE A 392 -9.30 -28.21 -24.84
CA PHE A 392 -10.53 -27.69 -24.24
C PHE A 392 -11.72 -27.97 -25.16
N SER A 393 -12.20 -29.21 -25.15
CA SER A 393 -13.52 -29.56 -25.67
C SER A 393 -14.61 -28.90 -24.81
N LEU A 394 -15.78 -28.67 -25.39
CA LEU A 394 -16.94 -28.29 -24.57
C LEU A 394 -17.20 -29.36 -23.51
N LEU A 395 -17.53 -28.91 -22.30
CA LEU A 395 -17.94 -29.77 -21.20
C LEU A 395 -19.20 -30.53 -21.61
N SER A 396 -19.21 -31.85 -21.33
CA SER A 396 -20.37 -32.69 -21.55
C SER A 396 -21.52 -32.32 -20.60
N TYR A 397 -22.73 -32.83 -20.87
CA TYR A 397 -23.87 -32.67 -19.97
C TYR A 397 -23.55 -33.13 -18.53
N HIS A 398 -22.92 -34.30 -18.38
CA HIS A 398 -22.52 -34.82 -17.07
C HIS A 398 -21.47 -33.95 -16.39
N ASP A 399 -20.52 -33.41 -17.15
CA ASP A 399 -19.53 -32.50 -16.60
C ASP A 399 -20.19 -31.19 -16.15
N ILE A 400 -21.07 -30.59 -16.95
CA ILE A 400 -21.78 -29.36 -16.57
C ILE A 400 -22.59 -29.56 -15.27
N LEU A 401 -23.24 -30.72 -15.10
CA LEU A 401 -23.94 -31.07 -13.86
C LEU A 401 -22.99 -31.21 -12.67
N ASN A 402 -21.83 -31.84 -12.86
CA ASN A 402 -20.80 -31.97 -11.83
C ASN A 402 -20.22 -30.60 -11.40
N HIS A 403 -20.33 -29.60 -12.28
CA HIS A 403 -19.94 -28.21 -12.08
C HIS A 403 -21.11 -27.28 -11.67
N LYS A 404 -22.21 -27.83 -11.12
CA LYS A 404 -23.30 -27.03 -10.52
C LYS A 404 -22.75 -26.22 -9.33
N ASN A 405 -23.03 -24.91 -9.30
CA ASN A 405 -22.66 -23.91 -8.28
C ASN A 405 -22.24 -24.52 -6.92
N LYS A 406 -20.93 -24.56 -6.65
CA LYS A 406 -20.36 -24.88 -5.31
C LYS A 406 -19.68 -23.64 -4.68
N THR A 407 -20.12 -22.43 -5.02
CA THR A 407 -19.53 -21.18 -4.52
C THR A 407 -19.50 -21.15 -3.00
N PHE A 408 -20.61 -21.49 -2.36
CA PHE A 408 -20.72 -21.57 -0.91
C PHE A 408 -21.52 -22.82 -0.54
N LEU A 409 -20.93 -23.66 0.31
CA LEU A 409 -21.60 -24.83 0.87
C LEU A 409 -22.94 -24.50 1.56
N PHE A 410 -23.14 -23.23 1.98
CA PHE A 410 -24.39 -22.70 2.53
C PHE A 410 -25.57 -22.75 1.55
N PHE A 411 -25.34 -22.67 0.22
CA PHE A 411 -26.41 -22.75 -0.78
C PHE A 411 -26.80 -24.18 -1.16
N VAL A 412 -26.05 -25.17 -0.68
CA VAL A 412 -26.30 -26.58 -0.99
C VAL A 412 -26.98 -27.23 0.22
N PRO A 413 -28.29 -27.54 0.16
CA PRO A 413 -29.04 -27.91 1.36
C PRO A 413 -28.57 -29.20 2.03
N ILE A 414 -27.92 -30.10 1.28
CA ILE A 414 -27.45 -31.37 1.81
C ILE A 414 -26.45 -31.19 2.97
N TYR A 415 -25.70 -30.09 3.01
CA TYR A 415 -24.74 -29.83 4.08
C TYR A 415 -25.39 -29.44 5.40
N TYR A 416 -26.65 -28.98 5.41
CA TYR A 416 -27.38 -28.72 6.65
C TYR A 416 -27.78 -30.01 7.37
N LEU A 417 -27.73 -31.16 6.70
CA LEU A 417 -27.90 -32.46 7.35
C LEU A 417 -26.82 -32.71 8.41
N ILE A 418 -25.69 -32.00 8.36
CA ILE A 418 -24.67 -32.01 9.42
C ILE A 418 -25.23 -31.55 10.77
N LEU A 419 -26.38 -30.85 10.83
CA LEU A 419 -27.07 -30.46 12.07
C LEU A 419 -27.85 -31.60 12.74
N ILE A 420 -28.12 -32.70 12.02
CA ILE A 420 -28.94 -33.81 12.52
C ILE A 420 -28.34 -34.49 13.76
N PRO A 421 -27.03 -34.82 13.82
CA PRO A 421 -26.45 -35.50 14.98
C PRO A 421 -26.63 -34.75 16.30
N GLY A 422 -26.46 -33.42 16.32
CA GLY A 422 -26.63 -32.60 17.52
C GLY A 422 -28.09 -32.56 17.99
N ILE A 423 -29.04 -32.52 17.05
CA ILE A 423 -30.48 -32.58 17.34
C ILE A 423 -30.86 -33.96 17.91
N LEU A 424 -30.36 -35.05 17.32
CA LEU A 424 -30.62 -36.42 17.80
C LEU A 424 -30.02 -36.66 19.19
N CYS A 425 -28.80 -36.20 19.45
CA CYS A 425 -28.18 -36.27 20.78
C CYS A 425 -28.97 -35.45 21.81
N SER A 426 -29.44 -34.25 21.45
CA SER A 426 -30.31 -33.43 22.29
C SER A 426 -31.61 -34.16 22.65
N LEU A 427 -32.29 -34.75 21.66
CA LEU A 427 -33.51 -35.54 21.86
C LEU A 427 -33.28 -36.73 22.78
N ALA A 428 -32.20 -37.49 22.59
CA ALA A 428 -31.84 -38.62 23.44
C ALA A 428 -31.63 -38.20 24.91
N ILE A 429 -30.99 -37.06 25.13
CA ILE A 429 -30.84 -36.47 26.48
C ILE A 429 -32.22 -36.08 27.03
N CYS A 430 -33.08 -35.41 26.27
CA CYS A 430 -34.41 -34.98 26.73
C CYS A 430 -35.36 -36.15 27.05
N ILE A 431 -35.30 -37.24 26.28
CA ILE A 431 -36.09 -38.47 26.53
C ILE A 431 -35.68 -39.11 27.87
N LYS A 432 -34.38 -39.16 28.17
CA LYS A 432 -33.86 -39.69 29.44
C LYS A 432 -34.36 -38.90 30.66
N TYR A 433 -34.71 -37.62 30.51
CA TYR A 433 -35.10 -36.73 31.61
C TYR A 433 -36.60 -36.34 31.64
N LYS A 434 -37.48 -37.11 30.99
CA LYS A 434 -38.97 -37.00 31.09
C LYS A 434 -39.57 -35.59 30.84
N LYS A 435 -38.98 -34.77 29.95
CA LYS A 435 -39.61 -33.52 29.45
C LYS A 435 -39.74 -33.53 27.93
N PHE A 436 -40.56 -34.46 27.44
CA PHE A 436 -40.71 -34.79 26.01
C PHE A 436 -41.35 -33.66 25.17
N PHE A 437 -42.30 -32.90 25.74
CA PHE A 437 -43.15 -31.99 24.97
C PHE A 437 -42.49 -30.67 24.53
N ILE A 438 -41.48 -30.17 25.28
CA ILE A 438 -40.82 -28.90 24.95
C ILE A 438 -39.63 -29.12 23.99
N ALA A 439 -39.04 -30.32 24.01
CA ALA A 439 -37.91 -30.67 23.14
C ALA A 439 -38.36 -31.11 21.73
N SER A 440 -39.51 -31.78 21.59
CA SER A 440 -40.00 -32.24 20.28
C SER A 440 -40.48 -31.09 19.38
N GLY A 441 -41.07 -30.03 19.95
CA GLY A 441 -41.59 -28.89 19.19
C GLY A 441 -40.49 -28.11 18.44
N PHE A 442 -39.38 -27.79 19.10
CA PHE A 442 -38.28 -27.05 18.47
C PHE A 442 -37.49 -27.90 17.47
N GLY A 443 -37.27 -29.19 17.77
CA GLY A 443 -36.60 -30.11 16.83
C GLY A 443 -37.40 -30.32 15.54
N LEU A 444 -38.73 -30.39 15.63
CA LEU A 444 -39.62 -30.62 14.49
C LEU A 444 -39.75 -29.34 13.63
N VAL A 445 -39.77 -28.14 14.23
CA VAL A 445 -39.73 -26.87 13.49
C VAL A 445 -38.40 -26.69 12.75
N ILE A 446 -37.27 -27.03 13.37
CA ILE A 446 -35.95 -26.98 12.71
C ILE A 446 -35.84 -28.05 11.61
N LEU A 447 -36.42 -29.23 11.82
CA LEU A 447 -36.47 -30.29 10.81
C LEU A 447 -37.37 -29.90 9.61
N ILE A 448 -38.51 -29.25 9.86
CA ILE A 448 -39.38 -28.70 8.82
C ILE A 448 -38.68 -27.56 8.07
N LEU A 449 -38.00 -26.65 8.77
CA LEU A 449 -37.25 -25.55 8.14
C LEU A 449 -36.07 -26.07 7.30
N THR A 450 -35.33 -27.06 7.80
CA THR A 450 -34.23 -27.69 7.03
C THR A 450 -34.76 -28.49 5.84
N PHE A 451 -35.90 -29.18 5.98
CA PHE A 451 -36.55 -29.88 4.88
C PHE A 451 -37.17 -28.92 3.85
N ALA A 452 -37.76 -27.80 4.27
CA ALA A 452 -38.30 -26.76 3.39
C ALA A 452 -37.19 -26.03 2.61
N VAL A 453 -36.05 -25.75 3.25
CA VAL A 453 -34.85 -25.21 2.58
C VAL A 453 -34.26 -26.25 1.60
N SER A 454 -34.33 -27.54 1.93
CA SER A 454 -33.92 -28.64 1.05
C SER A 454 -34.81 -28.79 -0.18
N LEU A 455 -36.14 -28.68 -0.03
CA LEU A 455 -37.10 -28.72 -1.13
C LEU A 455 -36.94 -27.55 -2.10
N ASN A 456 -36.61 -26.35 -1.61
CA ASN A 456 -36.45 -25.18 -2.47
C ASN A 456 -35.24 -25.26 -3.43
N ALA A 457 -34.21 -26.06 -3.12
CA ALA A 457 -33.07 -26.27 -4.03
C ALA A 457 -33.28 -27.39 -5.06
N ILE A 458 -34.37 -28.17 -4.93
CA ILE A 458 -34.74 -29.20 -5.91
C ILE A 458 -35.42 -28.55 -7.13
N ASN A 459 -35.90 -27.31 -7.01
CA ASN A 459 -36.66 -26.63 -8.06
C ASN A 459 -35.79 -25.80 -9.04
N ASP A 460 -34.48 -26.04 -9.10
CA ASP A 460 -33.61 -25.45 -10.12
C ASP A 460 -33.92 -26.06 -11.49
N GLY A 461 -34.14 -25.21 -12.50
CA GLY A 461 -34.57 -25.60 -13.86
C GLY A 461 -33.89 -26.85 -14.42
N SER A 462 -34.68 -27.73 -15.04
CA SER A 462 -34.17 -28.96 -15.66
C SER A 462 -33.28 -28.62 -16.86
N LEU A 463 -32.00 -28.93 -16.74
CA LEU A 463 -31.06 -28.90 -17.86
C LEU A 463 -31.38 -30.09 -18.77
N SER A 464 -31.67 -29.84 -20.05
CA SER A 464 -31.94 -30.90 -21.02
C SER A 464 -30.63 -31.43 -21.60
N GLU A 465 -30.37 -32.73 -21.44
CA GLU A 465 -29.22 -33.41 -22.03
C GLU A 465 -29.18 -33.28 -23.55
N ASN A 466 -30.35 -33.43 -24.21
CA ASN A 466 -30.46 -33.30 -25.66
C ASN A 466 -30.03 -31.91 -26.15
N ASN A 467 -30.42 -30.85 -25.44
CA ASN A 467 -30.04 -29.48 -25.81
C ASN A 467 -28.53 -29.23 -25.68
N ILE A 468 -27.87 -29.90 -24.73
CA ILE A 468 -26.41 -29.80 -24.54
C ILE A 468 -25.67 -30.62 -25.59
N ASN A 469 -26.15 -31.81 -25.92
CA ASN A 469 -25.54 -32.63 -26.95
C ASN A 469 -25.67 -31.97 -28.33
N ASP A 470 -26.84 -31.40 -28.63
CA ASP A 470 -27.12 -30.62 -29.84
C ASP A 470 -26.21 -29.37 -29.96
N LEU A 471 -25.96 -28.69 -28.84
CA LEU A 471 -24.97 -27.61 -28.76
C LEU A 471 -23.54 -28.10 -29.10
N ILE A 472 -23.13 -29.25 -28.54
CA ILE A 472 -21.79 -29.82 -28.74
C ILE A 472 -21.61 -30.28 -30.19
N GLU A 473 -22.65 -30.84 -30.78
CA GLU A 473 -22.68 -31.25 -32.18
C GLU A 473 -22.44 -30.05 -33.11
N ASP A 474 -23.17 -28.96 -32.93
CA ASP A 474 -22.97 -27.73 -33.71
C ASP A 474 -21.56 -27.15 -33.56
N TYR A 475 -21.01 -27.19 -32.34
CA TYR A 475 -19.64 -26.76 -32.09
C TYR A 475 -18.61 -27.63 -32.84
N ASN A 476 -18.80 -28.96 -32.84
CA ASN A 476 -17.94 -29.89 -33.57
C ASN A 476 -18.06 -29.72 -35.09
N LEU A 477 -19.25 -29.36 -35.58
CA LEU A 477 -19.50 -28.99 -36.97
C LEU A 477 -18.96 -27.58 -37.34
N LYS A 478 -18.34 -26.87 -36.38
CA LYS A 478 -17.82 -25.50 -36.52
C LYS A 478 -18.90 -24.43 -36.78
N ASN A 479 -20.15 -24.73 -36.47
CA ASN A 479 -21.27 -23.78 -36.52
C ASN A 479 -21.32 -22.92 -35.25
N TYR A 480 -20.25 -22.13 -35.02
CA TYR A 480 -20.07 -21.42 -33.74
C TYR A 480 -21.16 -20.38 -33.44
N ASP A 481 -21.74 -19.73 -34.46
CA ASP A 481 -22.86 -18.79 -34.28
C ASP A 481 -24.13 -19.47 -33.78
N ILE A 482 -24.44 -20.65 -34.31
CA ILE A 482 -25.61 -21.44 -33.88
C ILE A 482 -25.37 -21.96 -32.47
N ALA A 483 -24.18 -22.49 -32.20
CA ALA A 483 -23.78 -22.93 -30.87
C ALA A 483 -23.87 -21.79 -29.84
N LEU A 484 -23.43 -20.57 -30.19
CA LEU A 484 -23.54 -19.40 -29.33
C LEU A 484 -24.99 -19.05 -28.99
N ASN A 485 -25.88 -19.04 -29.99
CA ASN A 485 -27.31 -18.78 -29.78
C ASN A 485 -27.97 -19.85 -28.90
N LYS A 486 -27.63 -21.13 -29.12
CA LYS A 486 -28.11 -22.26 -28.31
C LYS A 486 -27.65 -22.09 -26.86
N ILE A 487 -26.36 -21.85 -26.61
CA ILE A 487 -25.87 -21.71 -25.22
C ILE A 487 -26.42 -20.48 -24.52
N ASP A 488 -26.62 -19.35 -25.22
CA ASP A 488 -27.24 -18.15 -24.64
C ASP A 488 -28.70 -18.41 -24.25
N SER A 489 -29.44 -19.17 -25.05
CA SER A 489 -30.82 -19.58 -24.73
C SER A 489 -30.91 -20.49 -23.50
N ILE A 490 -29.92 -21.40 -23.34
CA ILE A 490 -29.84 -22.32 -22.20
C ILE A 490 -29.42 -21.54 -20.95
N LEU A 491 -28.44 -20.65 -21.05
CA LEU A 491 -27.95 -19.80 -19.97
C LEU A 491 -29.03 -18.86 -19.41
N ARG A 492 -29.91 -18.30 -20.25
CA ARG A 492 -31.04 -17.47 -19.78
C ARG A 492 -31.97 -18.18 -18.81
N LYS A 493 -32.18 -19.49 -19.02
CA LYS A 493 -33.01 -20.32 -18.15
C LYS A 493 -32.23 -20.87 -16.95
N ASN A 494 -30.92 -21.04 -17.12
CA ASN A 494 -30.05 -21.76 -16.20
C ASN A 494 -28.76 -20.97 -15.88
N PRO A 495 -28.84 -19.75 -15.33
CA PRO A 495 -27.67 -18.89 -15.15
C PRO A 495 -26.69 -19.38 -14.08
N SER A 496 -27.11 -20.33 -13.23
CA SER A 496 -26.37 -20.87 -12.08
C SER A 496 -25.35 -21.96 -12.44
N TYR A 497 -25.30 -22.43 -13.69
CA TYR A 497 -24.36 -23.48 -14.11
C TYR A 497 -23.06 -22.87 -14.63
N SER A 498 -22.01 -22.93 -13.81
CA SER A 498 -20.66 -22.43 -14.16
C SER A 498 -20.09 -23.07 -15.44
N GLY A 499 -20.38 -24.36 -15.67
CA GLY A 499 -19.95 -25.07 -16.88
C GLY A 499 -20.55 -24.52 -18.18
N LEU A 500 -21.77 -23.95 -18.13
CA LEU A 500 -22.35 -23.28 -19.30
C LEU A 500 -21.60 -21.98 -19.63
N TRP A 501 -21.22 -21.20 -18.60
CA TRP A 501 -20.40 -20.01 -18.81
C TRP A 501 -19.02 -20.36 -19.39
N LEU A 502 -18.44 -21.50 -18.99
CA LEU A 502 -17.18 -21.99 -19.57
C LEU A 502 -17.34 -22.39 -21.04
N ASN A 503 -18.37 -23.18 -21.37
CA ASN A 503 -18.64 -23.60 -22.75
C ASN A 503 -18.87 -22.37 -23.64
N ARG A 504 -19.58 -21.37 -23.14
CA ARG A 504 -19.75 -20.08 -23.83
C ARG A 504 -18.41 -19.38 -24.08
N ALA A 505 -17.52 -19.35 -23.09
CA ALA A 505 -16.19 -18.76 -23.23
C ALA A 505 -15.35 -19.45 -24.32
N ILE A 506 -15.40 -20.78 -24.39
CA ILE A 506 -14.69 -21.58 -25.39
C ILE A 506 -15.23 -21.29 -26.80
N ILE A 507 -16.56 -21.29 -26.97
CA ILE A 507 -17.22 -20.95 -28.24
C ILE A 507 -16.80 -19.55 -28.71
N LEU A 508 -16.87 -18.56 -27.83
CA LEU A 508 -16.49 -17.17 -28.16
C LEU A 508 -15.00 -17.01 -28.48
N SER A 509 -14.13 -17.78 -27.81
CA SER A 509 -12.69 -17.80 -28.09
C SER A 509 -12.37 -18.37 -29.49
N LYS A 510 -13.15 -19.37 -29.95
CA LYS A 510 -13.08 -19.89 -31.32
C LYS A 510 -13.56 -18.89 -32.37
N MET A 511 -14.46 -17.98 -31.98
CA MET A 511 -14.95 -16.88 -32.83
C MET A 511 -14.08 -15.61 -32.76
N ASP A 512 -12.92 -15.65 -32.08
CA ASP A 512 -12.04 -14.49 -31.82
C ASP A 512 -12.74 -13.31 -31.11
N ARG A 513 -13.85 -13.57 -30.39
CA ARG A 513 -14.57 -12.59 -29.58
C ARG A 513 -14.02 -12.54 -28.15
N TYR A 514 -12.77 -12.08 -28.03
CA TYR A 514 -12.00 -12.16 -26.79
C TYR A 514 -12.65 -11.48 -25.58
N PHE A 515 -13.23 -10.29 -25.76
CA PHE A 515 -13.91 -9.57 -24.67
C PHE A 515 -15.00 -10.43 -24.02
N ASP A 516 -15.93 -10.94 -24.83
CA ASP A 516 -17.06 -11.74 -24.37
C ASP A 516 -16.59 -13.11 -23.84
N ALA A 517 -15.51 -13.66 -24.41
CA ALA A 517 -14.90 -14.90 -23.97
C ALA A 517 -14.31 -14.77 -22.56
N ILE A 518 -13.48 -13.75 -22.33
CA ILE A 518 -12.87 -13.45 -21.02
C ILE A 518 -13.97 -13.16 -19.99
N TYR A 519 -14.99 -12.39 -20.37
CA TYR A 519 -16.14 -12.13 -19.51
C TYR A 519 -16.86 -13.40 -19.09
N SER A 520 -17.13 -14.30 -20.04
CA SER A 520 -17.79 -15.58 -19.76
C SER A 520 -16.91 -16.49 -18.89
N ALA A 521 -15.60 -16.49 -19.13
CA ALA A 521 -14.65 -17.29 -18.37
C ALA A 521 -14.54 -16.81 -16.90
N TYR A 522 -14.44 -15.49 -16.68
CA TYR A 522 -14.50 -14.93 -15.33
C TYR A 522 -15.85 -15.19 -14.65
N LYS A 523 -16.96 -15.15 -15.39
CA LYS A 523 -18.29 -15.47 -14.84
C LYS A 523 -18.41 -16.95 -14.43
N ALA A 524 -17.82 -17.87 -15.19
CA ALA A 524 -17.66 -19.27 -14.80
C ALA A 524 -16.81 -19.40 -13.53
N PHE A 525 -15.70 -18.66 -13.45
CA PHE A 525 -14.82 -18.65 -12.29
C PHE A 525 -15.52 -18.15 -11.01
N PHE A 526 -16.23 -17.01 -11.06
CA PHE A 526 -16.95 -16.49 -9.88
C PHE A 526 -18.08 -17.41 -9.41
N THR A 527 -18.67 -18.19 -10.32
CA THR A 527 -19.71 -19.18 -10.00
C THR A 527 -19.13 -20.51 -9.50
N SER A 528 -17.83 -20.78 -9.66
CA SER A 528 -17.17 -21.89 -8.98
C SER A 528 -15.66 -21.67 -8.85
N PRO A 529 -15.22 -20.89 -7.85
CA PRO A 529 -13.83 -20.46 -7.71
C PRO A 529 -12.83 -21.56 -7.34
N SER A 530 -13.32 -22.72 -6.88
CA SER A 530 -12.50 -23.85 -6.43
C SER A 530 -12.00 -24.74 -7.57
N ASN A 531 -12.38 -24.44 -8.82
CA ASN A 531 -12.02 -25.27 -9.96
C ASN A 531 -10.87 -24.68 -10.78
N ASP A 532 -9.76 -25.42 -10.82
CA ASP A 532 -8.55 -25.07 -11.56
C ASP A 532 -8.75 -25.04 -13.08
N THR A 533 -9.74 -25.76 -13.62
CA THR A 533 -10.01 -25.78 -15.07
C THR A 533 -10.41 -24.40 -15.61
N PHE A 534 -11.15 -23.61 -14.84
CA PHE A 534 -11.60 -22.29 -15.26
C PHE A 534 -10.43 -21.30 -15.35
N TYR A 535 -9.47 -21.39 -14.42
CA TYR A 535 -8.25 -20.58 -14.48
C TYR A 535 -7.40 -20.91 -15.70
N LYS A 536 -7.24 -22.20 -16.02
CA LYS A 536 -6.50 -22.63 -17.21
C LYS A 536 -7.12 -22.08 -18.50
N VAL A 537 -8.45 -22.03 -18.57
CA VAL A 537 -9.15 -21.45 -19.73
C VAL A 537 -9.02 -19.92 -19.79
N ILE A 538 -9.09 -19.22 -18.65
CA ILE A 538 -8.84 -17.77 -18.57
C ILE A 538 -7.42 -17.45 -19.05
N ASP A 539 -6.42 -18.10 -18.44
CA ASP A 539 -5.01 -17.91 -18.78
C ASP A 539 -4.75 -18.19 -20.27
N PHE A 540 -5.40 -19.21 -20.85
CA PHE A 540 -5.31 -19.54 -22.27
C PHE A 540 -5.91 -18.44 -23.17
N ILE A 541 -7.14 -18.00 -22.89
CA ILE A 541 -7.83 -16.97 -23.70
C ILE A 541 -7.05 -15.65 -23.66
N GLU A 542 -6.57 -15.27 -22.49
CA GLU A 542 -5.81 -14.03 -22.30
C GLU A 542 -4.41 -14.12 -22.95
N ALA A 543 -3.73 -15.28 -22.86
CA ALA A 543 -2.46 -15.51 -23.55
C ALA A 543 -2.60 -15.44 -25.08
N LYS A 544 -3.70 -16.00 -25.65
CA LYS A 544 -3.99 -15.90 -27.09
C LYS A 544 -4.14 -14.44 -27.54
N ASN A 545 -4.67 -13.58 -26.68
CA ASN A 545 -4.84 -12.15 -26.95
C ASN A 545 -3.58 -11.31 -26.69
N GLY A 546 -2.46 -11.95 -26.32
CA GLY A 546 -1.22 -11.27 -25.96
C GLY A 546 -1.38 -10.37 -24.74
N ILE A 547 -2.18 -10.80 -23.76
CA ILE A 547 -2.45 -10.10 -22.51
C ILE A 547 -1.80 -10.88 -21.37
N ASN A 548 -0.95 -10.19 -20.60
CA ASN A 548 -0.16 -10.79 -19.52
C ASN A 548 -0.41 -10.11 -18.15
N GLU A 549 -1.44 -9.26 -18.05
CA GLU A 549 -1.67 -8.34 -16.92
C GLU A 549 -2.89 -8.75 -16.07
N ASN A 550 -3.09 -10.05 -15.85
CA ASN A 550 -4.37 -10.54 -15.34
C ASN A 550 -4.43 -10.58 -13.82
N ILE A 551 -5.64 -10.39 -13.32
CA ILE A 551 -5.91 -10.42 -11.88
C ILE A 551 -6.03 -11.86 -11.40
N GLN A 552 -5.22 -12.22 -10.41
CA GLN A 552 -5.36 -13.47 -9.66
C GLN A 552 -6.10 -13.19 -8.34
N ASN A 553 -7.24 -13.84 -8.12
CA ASN A 553 -7.98 -13.74 -6.86
C ASN A 553 -7.98 -15.08 -6.11
N ASN A 554 -7.06 -15.23 -5.16
CA ASN A 554 -6.87 -16.48 -4.41
C ASN A 554 -7.74 -16.63 -3.15
N SER A 555 -8.72 -15.75 -2.92
CA SER A 555 -9.36 -15.64 -1.60
C SER A 555 -10.51 -16.62 -1.31
N PHE A 556 -11.01 -17.36 -2.30
CA PHE A 556 -12.26 -18.11 -2.16
C PHE A 556 -12.17 -19.40 -1.33
N VAL A 557 -10.97 -19.96 -1.12
CA VAL A 557 -10.78 -21.27 -0.47
C VAL A 557 -11.22 -21.26 1.01
N PHE A 558 -11.13 -20.12 1.70
CA PHE A 558 -11.38 -20.06 3.13
C PHE A 558 -12.87 -20.08 3.52
N SER A 559 -13.80 -19.66 2.64
CA SER A 559 -15.21 -19.47 3.02
C SER A 559 -15.95 -20.77 3.39
N ASN A 560 -15.70 -21.85 2.65
CA ASN A 560 -16.35 -23.14 2.86
C ASN A 560 -15.89 -23.83 4.16
N ILE A 561 -14.62 -23.68 4.52
CA ILE A 561 -14.04 -24.23 5.77
C ILE A 561 -14.71 -23.58 6.98
N PHE A 562 -14.87 -22.25 6.96
CA PHE A 562 -15.55 -21.53 8.04
C PHE A 562 -17.03 -21.92 8.18
N PHE A 563 -17.74 -22.17 7.09
CA PHE A 563 -19.14 -22.62 7.14
C PHE A 563 -19.28 -24.00 7.81
N ILE A 564 -18.44 -24.98 7.44
CA ILE A 564 -18.46 -26.32 8.06
C ILE A 564 -18.14 -26.22 9.57
N ILE A 565 -17.11 -25.45 9.94
CA ILE A 565 -16.75 -25.23 11.35
C ILE A 565 -17.93 -24.63 12.12
N THR A 566 -18.67 -23.69 11.52
CA THR A 566 -19.85 -23.07 12.13
C THR A 566 -20.97 -24.08 12.36
N LEU A 567 -21.27 -24.97 11.40
CA LEU A 567 -22.26 -26.04 11.57
C LEU A 567 -21.88 -27.02 12.70
N ILE A 568 -20.59 -27.37 12.82
CA ILE A 568 -20.09 -28.22 13.90
C ILE A 568 -20.25 -27.52 15.25
N LEU A 569 -19.92 -26.23 15.34
CA LEU A 569 -20.07 -25.43 16.56
C LEU A 569 -21.55 -25.32 16.99
N ILE A 570 -22.49 -25.19 16.04
CA ILE A 570 -23.93 -25.18 16.32
C ILE A 570 -24.37 -26.52 16.93
N ASN A 571 -23.91 -27.66 16.39
CA ASN A 571 -24.20 -28.97 16.99
C ASN A 571 -23.71 -29.07 18.45
N ILE A 572 -22.47 -28.63 18.71
CA ILE A 572 -21.89 -28.62 20.06
C ILE A 572 -22.71 -27.72 20.99
N LEU A 573 -23.14 -26.54 20.52
CA LEU A 573 -23.98 -25.61 21.26
C LEU A 573 -25.33 -26.25 21.64
N VAL A 574 -26.01 -26.90 20.69
CA VAL A 574 -27.31 -27.57 20.92
C VAL A 574 -27.18 -28.66 21.99
N VAL A 575 -26.12 -29.47 21.94
CA VAL A 575 -25.86 -30.52 22.93
C VAL A 575 -25.53 -29.93 24.31
N ILE A 576 -24.68 -28.89 24.37
CA ILE A 576 -24.30 -28.23 25.64
C ILE A 576 -25.50 -27.55 26.30
N ILE A 577 -26.34 -26.83 25.53
CA ILE A 577 -27.58 -26.22 26.05
C ILE A 577 -28.49 -27.31 26.62
N SER A 578 -28.68 -28.40 25.89
CA SER A 578 -29.52 -29.53 26.30
C SER A 578 -29.01 -30.19 27.60
N TYR A 579 -27.69 -30.29 27.76
CA TYR A 579 -27.06 -30.83 28.97
C TYR A 579 -27.09 -29.85 30.16
N LYS A 580 -26.87 -28.54 29.92
CA LYS A 580 -26.71 -27.52 30.98
C LYS A 580 -27.97 -26.74 31.35
N PHE A 581 -29.09 -26.90 30.65
CA PHE A 581 -30.42 -26.48 31.14
C PHE A 581 -30.80 -27.14 32.49
N TYR A 582 -29.99 -28.10 32.93
CA TYR A 582 -30.03 -28.74 34.25
C TYR A 582 -29.20 -28.01 35.34
N ALA A 583 -28.12 -27.29 34.99
CA ALA A 583 -27.26 -26.60 35.96
C ALA A 583 -27.67 -25.13 36.09
N LYS A 584 -28.19 -24.72 37.26
CA LYS A 584 -28.69 -23.37 37.61
C LYS A 584 -27.64 -22.23 37.57
N ASN A 585 -26.84 -22.09 36.51
CA ASN A 585 -25.76 -21.09 36.44
C ASN A 585 -25.85 -20.23 35.17
N LEU A 586 -26.80 -19.28 35.20
CA LEU A 586 -27.17 -18.38 34.10
C LEU A 586 -25.99 -17.53 33.57
N LYS A 587 -25.08 -17.11 34.45
CA LYS A 587 -23.98 -16.17 34.11
C LYS A 587 -22.96 -16.76 33.12
N LYS A 588 -22.66 -18.07 33.21
CA LYS A 588 -21.73 -18.73 32.27
C LYS A 588 -22.37 -19.02 30.91
N ILE A 589 -23.70 -19.20 30.89
CA ILE A 589 -24.48 -19.37 29.65
C ILE A 589 -24.51 -18.05 28.86
N ILE A 590 -24.72 -16.93 29.54
CA ILE A 590 -24.67 -15.59 28.92
C ILE A 590 -23.27 -15.31 28.34
N LEU A 591 -22.20 -15.60 29.10
CA LEU A 591 -20.83 -15.40 28.64
C LEU A 591 -20.50 -16.23 27.39
N PHE A 592 -20.97 -17.47 27.31
CA PHE A 592 -20.75 -18.34 26.16
C PHE A 592 -21.61 -17.97 24.94
N LEU A 593 -22.86 -17.52 25.15
CA LEU A 593 -23.70 -16.93 24.09
C LEU A 593 -23.06 -15.66 23.52
N LEU A 594 -22.44 -14.85 24.37
CA LEU A 594 -21.67 -13.66 23.96
C LEU A 594 -20.47 -14.03 23.08
N ILE A 595 -19.73 -15.09 23.44
CA ILE A 595 -18.60 -15.58 22.64
C ILE A 595 -19.07 -16.17 21.30
N SER A 596 -20.16 -16.94 21.30
CA SER A 596 -20.77 -17.48 20.07
C SER A 596 -21.28 -16.37 19.15
N ALA A 597 -21.94 -15.35 19.72
CA ALA A 597 -22.37 -14.16 19.00
C ALA A 597 -21.18 -13.36 18.45
N MET A 598 -20.09 -13.22 19.21
CA MET A 598 -18.83 -12.59 18.74
C MET A 598 -18.19 -13.37 17.59
N CYS A 599 -18.21 -14.71 17.62
CA CYS A 599 -17.75 -15.52 16.49
C CYS A 599 -18.67 -15.36 15.27
N PHE A 600 -19.98 -15.33 15.47
CA PHE A 600 -20.96 -15.15 14.40
C PHE A 600 -20.86 -13.76 13.75
N THR A 601 -20.68 -12.71 14.54
CA THR A 601 -20.45 -11.35 14.01
C THR A 601 -19.09 -11.26 13.33
N SER A 602 -18.04 -11.90 13.85
CA SER A 602 -16.73 -11.96 13.16
C SER A 602 -16.82 -12.71 11.82
N PHE A 603 -17.62 -13.78 11.75
CA PHE A 603 -17.91 -14.50 10.50
C PHE A 603 -18.71 -13.64 9.53
N GLN A 604 -19.74 -12.92 9.98
CA GLN A 604 -20.51 -11.99 9.13
C GLN A 604 -19.65 -10.83 8.64
N THR A 605 -18.78 -10.27 9.48
CA THR A 605 -17.83 -9.21 9.10
C THR A 605 -16.80 -9.72 8.11
N TYR A 606 -16.29 -10.95 8.27
CA TYR A 606 -15.40 -11.59 7.30
C TYR A 606 -16.13 -11.92 5.99
N TYR A 607 -17.37 -12.40 6.06
CA TYR A 607 -18.22 -12.66 4.90
C TYR A 607 -18.50 -11.36 4.12
N PHE A 608 -18.81 -10.28 4.83
CA PHE A 608 -19.00 -8.95 4.23
C PHE A 608 -17.68 -8.44 3.64
N TYR A 609 -16.56 -8.61 4.33
CA TYR A 609 -15.21 -8.29 3.84
C TYR A 609 -14.85 -9.06 2.56
N VAL A 610 -15.18 -10.35 2.48
CA VAL A 610 -14.98 -11.18 1.28
C VAL A 610 -15.94 -10.79 0.16
N ALA A 611 -17.21 -10.51 0.45
CA ALA A 611 -18.18 -10.02 -0.53
C ALA A 611 -17.81 -8.62 -1.08
N GLN A 612 -17.07 -7.85 -0.28
CA GLN A 612 -16.54 -6.53 -0.60
C GLN A 612 -15.17 -6.59 -1.29
N GLN A 613 -14.61 -7.78 -1.53
CA GLN A 613 -13.45 -7.89 -2.41
C GLN A 613 -13.79 -7.43 -3.81
N SER A 614 -12.87 -6.61 -4.33
CA SER A 614 -12.88 -5.88 -5.59
C SER A 614 -13.62 -6.60 -6.71
N GLU A 615 -14.72 -5.97 -7.14
CA GLU A 615 -15.48 -6.33 -8.33
C GLU A 615 -14.53 -6.39 -9.54
N ILE A 616 -14.46 -7.50 -10.27
CA ILE A 616 -13.60 -7.56 -11.47
C ILE A 616 -14.37 -6.95 -12.64
N GLY A 617 -13.76 -5.98 -13.30
CA GLY A 617 -14.22 -5.41 -14.55
C GLY A 617 -13.31 -5.82 -15.70
N ILE A 618 -13.88 -5.91 -16.89
CA ILE A 618 -13.13 -6.21 -18.12
C ILE A 618 -13.22 -5.01 -19.04
N ILE A 619 -12.08 -4.56 -19.53
CA ILE A 619 -11.98 -3.39 -20.39
C ILE A 619 -12.44 -3.73 -21.81
N ARG A 620 -13.37 -2.95 -22.34
CA ARG A 620 -13.97 -3.10 -23.68
C ARG A 620 -13.33 -2.13 -24.67
N GLY A 621 -12.93 -2.65 -25.84
CA GLY A 621 -12.34 -1.87 -26.94
C GLY A 621 -10.81 -1.88 -26.93
N ASP A 622 -10.17 -1.66 -28.08
CA ASP A 622 -8.74 -1.97 -28.28
C ASP A 622 -7.77 -1.09 -27.47
N LEU A 623 -8.07 0.20 -27.35
CA LEU A 623 -7.30 1.19 -26.62
C LEU A 623 -8.25 2.10 -25.86
N VAL A 624 -8.21 2.04 -24.53
CA VAL A 624 -9.13 2.75 -23.65
C VAL A 624 -8.40 3.81 -22.87
N SER A 625 -8.89 5.04 -22.96
CA SER A 625 -8.36 6.18 -22.20
C SER A 625 -8.56 5.98 -20.70
N LEU A 626 -7.45 6.08 -19.98
CA LEU A 626 -7.39 6.15 -18.52
C LEU A 626 -7.22 7.61 -18.09
N TYR A 627 -8.06 8.07 -17.18
CA TYR A 627 -8.10 9.45 -16.68
C TYR A 627 -7.65 9.50 -15.22
N LYS A 628 -6.96 10.58 -14.82
CA LYS A 628 -6.66 10.81 -13.39
C LYS A 628 -7.85 11.40 -12.63
N VAL A 629 -8.79 12.03 -13.34
CA VAL A 629 -9.99 12.68 -12.80
C VAL A 629 -11.20 12.18 -13.58
N PRO A 630 -12.32 11.84 -12.92
CA PRO A 630 -13.55 11.42 -13.59
C PRO A 630 -14.30 12.64 -14.12
N ASP A 631 -13.80 13.22 -15.21
CA ASP A 631 -14.41 14.37 -15.88
C ASP A 631 -14.29 14.20 -17.40
N ASN A 632 -15.38 14.47 -18.12
CA ASN A 632 -15.47 14.38 -19.57
C ASN A 632 -14.55 15.38 -20.29
N PHE A 633 -14.15 16.47 -19.62
CA PHE A 633 -13.20 17.45 -20.16
C PHE A 633 -11.74 17.17 -19.82
N SER A 634 -11.47 16.14 -19.00
CA SER A 634 -10.11 15.79 -18.62
C SER A 634 -9.37 15.10 -19.77
N ARG A 635 -8.09 15.45 -19.98
CA ARG A 635 -7.25 14.80 -20.98
C ARG A 635 -6.88 13.38 -20.52
N SER A 636 -6.84 12.44 -21.48
CA SER A 636 -6.40 11.08 -21.20
C SER A 636 -4.96 11.09 -20.67
N TRP A 637 -4.75 10.42 -19.54
CA TRP A 637 -3.45 10.31 -18.89
C TRP A 637 -2.63 9.17 -19.50
N ARG A 638 -3.29 8.05 -19.79
CA ARG A 638 -2.67 6.86 -20.40
C ARG A 638 -3.72 6.10 -21.18
N PHE A 639 -3.29 5.13 -21.98
CA PHE A 639 -4.18 4.18 -22.62
C PHE A 639 -3.94 2.78 -22.07
N LEU A 640 -5.03 2.08 -21.80
CA LEU A 640 -5.05 0.66 -21.46
C LEU A 640 -5.38 -0.13 -22.72
N LYS A 641 -4.73 -1.27 -22.89
CA LYS A 641 -5.10 -2.22 -23.93
C LYS A 641 -6.48 -2.82 -23.59
N GLY A 642 -7.26 -3.11 -24.61
CA GLY A 642 -8.52 -3.82 -24.47
C GLY A 642 -8.39 -5.22 -23.92
N ASN A 643 -9.52 -5.76 -23.44
CA ASN A 643 -9.68 -7.13 -23.00
C ASN A 643 -8.84 -7.50 -21.76
N ILE A 644 -8.37 -6.52 -21.01
CA ILE A 644 -7.67 -6.74 -19.74
C ILE A 644 -8.66 -6.82 -18.58
N SER A 645 -8.38 -7.67 -17.59
CA SER A 645 -9.09 -7.73 -16.32
C SER A 645 -8.54 -6.68 -15.34
N VAL A 646 -9.43 -5.92 -14.70
CA VAL A 646 -9.10 -4.86 -13.74
C VAL A 646 -9.98 -4.97 -12.49
N TYR A 647 -9.47 -4.50 -11.36
CA TYR A 647 -10.25 -4.39 -10.13
C TYR A 647 -11.05 -3.09 -10.19
N VAL A 648 -12.36 -3.18 -10.07
CA VAL A 648 -13.25 -2.04 -9.89
C VAL A 648 -13.26 -1.66 -8.42
N LEU A 649 -12.78 -0.46 -8.13
CA LEU A 649 -12.65 0.06 -6.76
C LEU A 649 -13.81 0.97 -6.39
N ASN A 650 -14.24 1.84 -7.32
CA ASN A 650 -15.29 2.82 -7.08
C ASN A 650 -16.00 3.21 -8.39
N LYS A 651 -17.21 3.76 -8.29
CA LYS A 651 -18.00 4.27 -9.42
C LYS A 651 -18.42 5.70 -9.10
N LYS A 652 -18.18 6.64 -10.01
CA LYS A 652 -18.56 8.05 -9.87
C LYS A 652 -19.05 8.59 -11.20
N ASP A 653 -20.30 9.02 -11.25
CA ASP A 653 -20.96 9.54 -12.45
C ASP A 653 -20.85 8.54 -13.62
N ASP A 654 -20.27 8.97 -14.74
CA ASP A 654 -20.03 8.13 -15.92
C ASP A 654 -18.67 7.41 -15.91
N PHE A 655 -17.93 7.47 -14.81
CA PHE A 655 -16.59 6.89 -14.70
C PHE A 655 -16.50 5.82 -13.60
N VAL A 656 -15.62 4.86 -13.84
CA VAL A 656 -15.32 3.75 -12.95
C VAL A 656 -13.85 3.84 -12.58
N LEU A 657 -13.55 3.92 -11.28
CA LEU A 657 -12.19 3.86 -10.77
C LEU A 657 -11.75 2.40 -10.78
N ILE A 658 -10.66 2.15 -11.48
CA ILE A 658 -10.09 0.83 -11.65
C ILE A 658 -8.67 0.75 -11.12
N GLN A 659 -8.24 -0.47 -10.82
CA GLN A 659 -6.87 -0.82 -10.50
C GLN A 659 -6.41 -2.01 -11.35
N THR A 660 -5.32 -1.85 -12.08
CA THR A 660 -4.70 -2.94 -12.84
C THR A 660 -3.99 -3.93 -11.90
N SER A 661 -3.62 -5.11 -12.42
CA SER A 661 -2.85 -6.12 -11.69
C SER A 661 -1.49 -5.64 -11.16
N HIS A 662 -0.94 -4.53 -11.68
CA HIS A 662 0.33 -3.94 -11.25
C HIS A 662 0.15 -2.73 -10.32
N GLY A 663 -1.06 -2.49 -9.82
CA GLY A 663 -1.36 -1.42 -8.87
C GLY A 663 -1.61 -0.05 -9.51
N LEU A 664 -1.58 0.07 -10.85
CA LEU A 664 -1.94 1.32 -11.53
C LEU A 664 -3.43 1.61 -11.32
N GLN A 665 -3.75 2.76 -10.73
CA GLN A 665 -5.12 3.23 -10.51
C GLN A 665 -5.50 4.38 -11.44
N GLY A 666 -6.72 4.37 -11.97
CA GLY A 666 -7.24 5.47 -12.77
C GLY A 666 -8.71 5.29 -13.12
N TRP A 667 -9.32 6.34 -13.65
CA TRP A 667 -10.73 6.37 -14.03
C TRP A 667 -10.91 5.97 -15.50
N VAL A 668 -11.84 5.07 -15.77
CA VAL A 668 -12.25 4.68 -17.12
C VAL A 668 -13.72 5.01 -17.30
N HIS A 669 -14.10 5.51 -18.47
CA HIS A 669 -15.50 5.79 -18.75
C HIS A 669 -16.29 4.47 -18.80
N LYS A 670 -17.47 4.43 -18.16
CA LYS A 670 -18.28 3.21 -17.93
C LYS A 670 -18.58 2.41 -19.20
N ASN A 671 -18.67 3.07 -20.36
CA ASN A 671 -18.91 2.41 -21.65
C ASN A 671 -17.79 1.48 -22.09
N PHE A 672 -16.57 1.67 -21.57
CA PHE A 672 -15.38 0.88 -21.90
C PHE A 672 -15.03 -0.14 -20.83
N ILE A 673 -15.93 -0.43 -19.90
CA ILE A 673 -15.73 -1.45 -18.88
C ILE A 673 -17.04 -2.18 -18.60
N ALA A 674 -16.99 -3.51 -18.51
CA ALA A 674 -18.13 -4.28 -18.02
C ALA A 674 -17.74 -5.01 -16.75
N SER A 675 -18.59 -4.93 -15.72
CA SER A 675 -18.38 -5.72 -14.51
C SER A 675 -18.84 -7.16 -14.74
N VAL A 676 -18.06 -8.12 -14.23
CA VAL A 676 -18.45 -9.53 -14.24
C VAL A 676 -19.68 -9.80 -13.36
N LYS A 677 -20.00 -8.89 -12.42
CA LYS A 677 -21.25 -8.92 -11.64
C LYS A 677 -22.48 -8.49 -12.45
N ASP A 678 -22.31 -7.74 -13.53
CA ASP A 678 -23.44 -7.33 -14.38
C ASP A 678 -23.97 -8.54 -15.15
N ASN A 679 -25.25 -8.52 -15.57
CA ASN A 679 -25.80 -9.52 -16.50
C ASN A 679 -25.82 -8.93 -17.92
N LEU A 680 -24.91 -9.40 -18.77
CA LEU A 680 -24.81 -8.99 -20.18
C LEU A 680 -25.67 -9.84 -21.15
N ILE A 681 -26.40 -10.86 -20.68
CA ILE A 681 -27.14 -11.85 -21.50
C ILE A 681 -28.66 -11.74 -21.31
#